data_AF-A0A7X5KPU9-F1
#
_entry.id   AF-A0A7X5KPU9-F1
#
_cell.length_a   1.000
_cell.length_b   1.000
_cell.length_c   1.000
_cell.angle_alpha   90.00
_cell.angle_beta   90.00
_cell.angle_gamma   90.00
#
_symmetry.space_group_name_H-M   'P 1'
#
loop_
_entity.id
_entity.type
_entity.pdbx_description
1 polymer ?
#
loop_
_entity_poly.entity_id
_entity_poly.type
_entity_poly.pdbx_seq_one_letter_code
_entity_poly.pdbx_strand_id
1 'polypeptide(L)'
;MKVYQLIYTSVQHSLSDSELGLVNQSGLRVFSCTQGLTKQNVDEIIRFATYRLPKNNEIEYSKSPCDPSVPELFPKIFRTLRLSDGRYVAMQISYAGYNFEGEEGNLFAHALVFDDVDDGFMPEHYFGNQVYRTHLTEKDLNGQIVHYLKPLDDLLPTEGLEKRVIEFIGAHKTELTYILDRAVKLLTSDNIKNLCIATSNYELSQMYLLALKWLLPRDAAAGISTYNVYLPSDKQNQIVFHGTVKGSNNITMQAVEARKNCIYIDIENTKFERGVQSRLLEFTVEELRTIYEKYKFTTMNQVMDWLATLEDTVRTGIAGKLIRFKRSAGRDAFRTRVMEIYPAIGDLNMSNVRFEISKIMFDNLDLFEEEKIQVTEIYMEQCLNKLCAGETVDIGDPFSSSEAAKEQSDAVLSNIGKYMATIRDGYDNISEKNKIMLLSFFGNIKHASGRSLWKEVFSDTEDLKLFVNMASQIVITGSGMSAFTPAEGWEKSDLAELVAYFGASTNDPFLKKSCVKYIYNNQDEDWKMYGVSLTKHTKTKGEQEKDIQKIRRMLAKVGYIPYQRGSYASVKGEVTDDVRNNNSPLLISRLLYAVYRWQGTYGNQIEAEKNAGTVRELLLEMRKTQTACYNFIIPKLALEIIESPGHYHEVMINTETMPPSFWNWFLIGYKRCKKDDDKMLTYTRVYGASKMKMSAVPAKKKIREAFQDVVE
;
A
#
# COMPACT_ATOMS: atom_id res chain seq x y z
N MET A 1 11.52 38.92 -21.28
CA MET A 1 12.75 38.43 -20.63
C MET A 1 13.69 39.62 -20.46
N LYS A 2 14.14 39.88 -19.23
CA LYS A 2 15.10 40.96 -18.94
C LYS A 2 16.46 40.36 -18.64
N VAL A 3 17.52 40.94 -19.21
CA VAL A 3 18.88 40.42 -19.03
C VAL A 3 19.74 41.43 -18.27
N TYR A 4 20.18 41.05 -17.08
CA TYR A 4 21.14 41.80 -16.28
C TYR A 4 22.56 41.41 -16.68
N GLN A 5 23.50 42.35 -16.54
CA GLN A 5 24.90 42.14 -16.93
C GLN A 5 25.81 42.26 -15.72
N LEU A 6 26.95 41.56 -15.77
CA LEU A 6 28.05 41.71 -14.81
C LEU A 6 29.40 41.54 -15.52
N ILE A 7 30.28 42.52 -15.37
CA ILE A 7 31.66 42.47 -15.88
C ILE A 7 32.62 42.39 -14.70
N TYR A 8 33.48 41.38 -14.72
CA TYR A 8 34.49 41.13 -13.69
C TYR A 8 35.87 41.01 -14.33
N THR A 9 36.77 41.92 -13.97
CA THR A 9 38.13 42.02 -14.54
C THR A 9 39.03 42.88 -13.66
N SER A 10 40.33 42.98 -13.97
CA SER A 10 41.24 43.85 -13.25
C SER A 10 41.12 45.30 -13.73
N VAL A 11 40.88 46.23 -12.80
CA VAL A 11 40.70 47.66 -13.06
C VAL A 11 41.19 48.52 -11.92
N GLN A 12 41.64 49.73 -12.24
CA GLN A 12 41.99 50.74 -11.25
C GLN A 12 40.74 51.27 -10.53
N HIS A 13 39.68 51.57 -11.28
CA HIS A 13 38.39 52.05 -10.79
C HIS A 13 37.28 51.04 -11.12
N SER A 14 36.43 50.74 -10.15
CA SER A 14 35.32 49.79 -10.27
C SER A 14 34.05 50.38 -9.68
N LEU A 15 32.91 49.77 -9.98
CA LEU A 15 31.64 50.11 -9.37
C LEU A 15 31.76 50.02 -7.84
N SER A 16 31.33 51.07 -7.14
CA SER A 16 31.34 51.14 -5.68
C SER A 16 29.92 51.15 -5.16
N ASP A 17 29.51 50.04 -4.53
CA ASP A 17 28.18 49.82 -3.99
C ASP A 17 28.29 49.00 -2.69
N SER A 18 27.86 49.58 -1.57
CA SER A 18 27.90 48.92 -0.26
C SER A 18 26.89 47.79 -0.11
N GLU A 19 25.72 47.89 -0.75
CA GLU A 19 24.66 46.87 -0.67
C GLU A 19 25.09 45.60 -1.39
N LEU A 20 25.82 45.75 -2.51
CA LEU A 20 26.42 44.64 -3.25
C LEU A 20 27.77 44.18 -2.69
N GLY A 21 28.31 44.86 -1.66
CA GLY A 21 29.62 44.52 -1.09
C GLY A 21 30.81 44.82 -2.02
N LEU A 22 30.68 45.79 -2.93
CA LEU A 22 31.69 46.14 -3.94
C LEU A 22 32.64 47.26 -3.50
N VAL A 23 32.62 47.64 -2.22
CA VAL A 23 33.49 48.70 -1.68
C VAL A 23 34.89 48.14 -1.38
N ASN A 24 35.95 48.85 -1.79
CA ASN A 24 37.36 48.52 -1.50
C ASN A 24 37.83 47.12 -1.97
N GLN A 25 37.36 46.66 -3.12
CA GLN A 25 37.82 45.39 -3.71
C GLN A 25 39.31 45.46 -4.08
N SER A 26 40.06 44.38 -3.89
CA SER A 26 41.48 44.25 -4.26
C SER A 26 41.67 43.24 -5.40
N GLY A 27 42.63 43.47 -6.30
CA GLY A 27 42.90 42.56 -7.43
C GLY A 27 41.82 42.63 -8.52
N LEU A 28 41.24 41.49 -8.88
CA LEU A 28 40.09 41.43 -9.79
C LEU A 28 38.83 42.01 -9.11
N ARG A 29 38.06 42.82 -9.84
CA ARG A 29 36.93 43.59 -9.31
C ARG A 29 35.73 43.50 -10.23
N VAL A 30 34.54 43.75 -9.68
CA VAL A 30 33.35 43.95 -10.51
C VAL A 30 33.48 45.34 -11.12
N PHE A 31 33.91 45.41 -12.39
CA PHE A 31 34.01 46.68 -13.09
C PHE A 31 32.65 47.36 -13.09
N SER A 32 31.62 46.70 -13.59
CA SER A 32 30.25 47.20 -13.55
C SER A 32 29.23 46.05 -13.64
N CYS A 33 28.02 46.30 -13.16
CA CYS A 33 26.90 45.38 -13.25
C CYS A 33 25.58 46.15 -13.44
N THR A 34 24.48 45.45 -13.73
CA THR A 34 23.14 46.06 -13.84
C THR A 34 22.46 46.15 -12.47
N GLN A 35 21.76 47.26 -12.22
CA GLN A 35 20.92 47.42 -11.02
C GLN A 35 19.82 46.36 -10.98
N GLY A 36 19.65 45.69 -9.84
CA GLY A 36 18.69 44.59 -9.64
C GLY A 36 19.32 43.21 -9.47
N LEU A 37 20.65 43.09 -9.60
CA LEU A 37 21.41 41.96 -9.06
C LEU A 37 21.56 42.11 -7.55
N THR A 38 21.59 40.99 -6.83
CA THR A 38 21.86 40.95 -5.39
C THR A 38 23.33 40.65 -5.12
N LYS A 39 23.82 40.94 -3.90
CA LYS A 39 25.15 40.52 -3.46
C LYS A 39 25.40 39.02 -3.65
N GLN A 40 24.39 38.21 -3.34
CA GLN A 40 24.48 36.76 -3.49
C GLN A 40 24.65 36.34 -4.95
N ASN A 41 23.91 36.94 -5.89
CA ASN A 41 24.11 36.69 -7.31
C ASN A 41 25.54 37.02 -7.75
N VAL A 42 26.06 38.17 -7.32
CA VAL A 42 27.41 38.64 -7.64
C VAL A 42 28.47 37.67 -7.11
N ASP A 43 28.38 37.29 -5.84
CA ASP A 43 29.32 36.37 -5.18
C ASP A 43 29.33 34.99 -5.87
N GLU A 44 28.16 34.47 -6.23
CA GLU A 44 28.03 33.21 -6.98
C GLU A 44 28.68 33.30 -8.37
N ILE A 45 28.44 34.37 -9.13
CA ILE A 45 29.02 34.56 -10.47
C ILE A 45 30.54 34.67 -10.39
N ILE A 46 31.07 35.51 -9.49
CA ILE A 46 32.52 35.72 -9.33
C ILE A 46 33.24 34.43 -8.96
N ARG A 47 32.64 33.61 -8.09
CA ARG A 47 33.21 32.31 -7.70
C ARG A 47 33.54 31.41 -8.89
N PHE A 48 32.79 31.51 -9.98
CA PHE A 48 33.01 30.74 -11.20
C PHE A 48 33.61 31.54 -12.35
N ALA A 49 33.93 32.82 -12.15
CA ALA A 49 34.60 33.69 -13.12
C ALA A 49 36.13 33.50 -13.08
N THR A 50 36.58 32.28 -13.36
CA THR A 50 38.00 31.89 -13.25
C THR A 50 38.60 31.54 -14.60
N TYR A 51 39.78 32.08 -14.88
CA TYR A 51 40.59 31.73 -16.05
C TYR A 51 42.06 31.62 -15.64
N ARG A 52 42.78 30.66 -16.21
CA ARG A 52 44.23 30.55 -16.07
C ARG A 52 44.84 30.34 -17.45
N LEU A 53 46.00 30.93 -17.70
CA LEU A 53 46.73 30.72 -18.95
C LEU A 53 47.08 29.23 -19.14
N PRO A 54 46.90 28.65 -20.34
CA PRO A 54 47.34 27.29 -20.65
C PRO A 54 48.84 27.09 -20.34
N LYS A 55 49.23 25.91 -19.82
CA LYS A 55 50.65 25.61 -19.54
C LYS A 55 51.32 25.19 -20.85
N ASN A 56 52.56 25.62 -21.07
CA ASN A 56 53.33 25.46 -22.33
C ASN A 56 52.83 26.36 -23.47
N ASN A 57 52.33 27.55 -23.13
CA ASN A 57 51.96 28.54 -24.11
C ASN A 57 53.19 29.36 -24.53
N GLU A 58 53.69 29.15 -25.74
CA GLU A 58 54.77 29.94 -26.37
C GLU A 58 54.24 31.16 -27.16
N ILE A 59 52.93 31.39 -27.14
CA ILE A 59 52.31 32.51 -27.85
C ILE A 59 52.76 33.82 -27.20
N GLU A 60 53.48 34.65 -27.95
CA GLU A 60 53.76 36.04 -27.58
C GLU A 60 52.52 36.90 -27.78
N TYR A 61 52.25 37.79 -26.83
CA TYR A 61 51.12 38.69 -26.88
C TYR A 61 51.43 40.01 -26.17
N SER A 62 50.61 41.03 -26.44
CA SER A 62 50.80 42.38 -25.95
C SER A 62 50.85 42.45 -24.42
N LYS A 63 51.82 43.22 -23.91
CA LYS A 63 51.91 43.59 -22.49
C LYS A 63 51.03 44.78 -22.13
N SER A 64 50.39 45.40 -23.13
CA SER A 64 49.47 46.51 -22.89
C SER A 64 48.22 45.97 -22.21
N PRO A 65 47.80 46.54 -21.05
CA PRO A 65 46.53 46.17 -20.43
C PRO A 65 45.36 46.36 -21.40
N CYS A 66 44.41 45.43 -21.37
CA CYS A 66 43.17 45.48 -22.15
C CYS A 66 43.33 45.53 -23.69
N ASP A 67 44.46 45.07 -24.23
CA ASP A 67 44.64 44.94 -25.68
C ASP A 67 43.59 43.98 -26.28
N PRO A 68 42.78 44.44 -27.26
CA PRO A 68 41.67 43.67 -27.82
C PRO A 68 42.12 42.43 -28.61
N SER A 69 43.39 42.36 -29.02
CA SER A 69 43.92 41.20 -29.75
C SER A 69 44.23 40.01 -28.84
N VAL A 70 44.53 40.25 -27.55
CA VAL A 70 44.96 39.20 -26.60
C VAL A 70 43.85 38.15 -26.37
N PRO A 71 42.58 38.52 -26.12
CA PRO A 71 41.51 37.53 -25.93
C PRO A 71 41.25 36.61 -27.11
N GLU A 72 41.64 36.98 -28.33
CA GLU A 72 41.46 36.17 -29.54
C GLU A 72 42.52 35.08 -29.70
N LEU A 73 43.67 35.22 -29.03
CA LEU A 73 44.76 34.24 -29.05
C LEU A 73 44.49 33.03 -28.16
N PHE A 74 43.53 33.14 -27.24
CA PHE A 74 43.28 32.15 -26.20
C PHE A 74 41.87 31.60 -26.24
N PRO A 75 41.68 30.36 -25.75
CA PRO A 75 40.36 29.73 -25.69
C PRO A 75 39.42 30.54 -24.81
N LYS A 76 38.19 30.76 -25.27
CA LYS A 76 37.14 31.38 -24.47
C LYS A 76 36.41 30.28 -23.69
N ILE A 77 36.24 30.47 -22.39
CA ILE A 77 35.44 29.58 -21.54
C ILE A 77 34.00 30.08 -21.60
N PHE A 78 33.06 29.16 -21.82
CA PHE A 78 31.65 29.40 -21.64
C PHE A 78 31.10 28.52 -20.53
N ARG A 79 30.37 29.14 -19.60
CA ARG A 79 29.73 28.48 -18.46
C ARG A 79 28.29 28.93 -18.37
N THR A 80 27.41 27.99 -18.05
CA THR A 80 26.04 28.29 -17.65
C THR A 80 25.86 27.85 -16.21
N LEU A 81 25.11 28.61 -15.42
CA LEU A 81 24.87 28.35 -14.00
C LEU A 81 23.40 28.63 -13.67
N ARG A 82 22.88 27.94 -12.66
CA ARG A 82 21.62 28.30 -12.00
C ARG A 82 21.95 28.90 -10.65
N LEU A 83 21.58 30.15 -10.44
CA LEU A 83 21.80 30.87 -9.19
C LEU A 83 20.83 30.39 -8.12
N SER A 84 21.17 30.65 -6.87
CA SER A 84 20.36 30.27 -5.71
C SER A 84 18.96 30.91 -5.66
N ASP A 85 18.77 32.05 -6.34
CA ASP A 85 17.46 32.71 -6.50
C ASP A 85 16.66 32.18 -7.71
N GLY A 86 17.19 31.20 -8.43
CA GLY A 86 16.56 30.56 -9.57
C GLY A 86 16.89 31.17 -10.94
N ARG A 87 17.56 32.34 -10.99
CA ARG A 87 17.98 32.97 -12.26
C ARG A 87 19.06 32.15 -12.95
N TYR A 88 19.09 32.23 -14.27
CA TYR A 88 20.10 31.55 -15.09
C TYR A 88 21.19 32.52 -15.50
N VAL A 89 22.43 32.02 -15.58
CA VAL A 89 23.58 32.77 -16.04
C VAL A 89 24.17 32.11 -17.27
N ALA A 90 24.51 32.90 -18.28
CA ALA A 90 25.45 32.54 -19.32
C ALA A 90 26.67 33.46 -19.20
N MET A 91 27.86 32.88 -19.07
CA MET A 91 29.08 33.63 -18.81
C MET A 91 30.16 33.25 -19.81
N GLN A 92 30.75 34.26 -20.44
CA GLN A 92 31.95 34.13 -21.25
C GLN A 92 33.14 34.67 -20.45
N ILE A 93 34.22 33.88 -20.41
CA ILE A 93 35.46 34.23 -19.73
C ILE A 93 36.60 34.12 -20.72
N SER A 94 37.40 35.17 -20.80
CA SER A 94 38.56 35.27 -21.69
C SER A 94 39.82 35.60 -20.89
N TYR A 95 40.97 35.17 -21.41
CA TYR A 95 42.24 35.69 -20.94
C TYR A 95 42.42 37.12 -21.43
N ALA A 96 42.78 38.03 -20.53
CA ALA A 96 42.89 39.47 -20.81
C ALA A 96 44.33 39.99 -20.75
N GLY A 97 45.33 39.10 -20.61
CA GLY A 97 46.74 39.48 -20.62
C GLY A 97 47.19 40.12 -19.31
N TYR A 98 47.78 41.30 -19.41
CA TYR A 98 48.33 42.04 -18.27
C TYR A 98 47.22 42.86 -17.57
N ASN A 99 47.31 42.94 -16.25
CA ASN A 99 46.40 43.71 -15.41
C ASN A 99 46.76 45.21 -15.43
N PHE A 100 45.95 46.08 -14.80
CA PHE A 100 46.22 47.53 -14.80
C PHE A 100 47.51 47.92 -14.04
N GLU A 101 48.02 47.03 -13.18
CA GLU A 101 49.28 47.20 -12.43
C GLU A 101 50.49 46.69 -13.23
N GLY A 102 50.28 46.14 -14.43
CA GLY A 102 51.35 45.61 -15.29
C GLY A 102 51.78 44.19 -14.93
N GLU A 103 50.96 43.43 -14.21
CA GLU A 103 51.20 42.02 -13.88
C GLU A 103 50.45 41.08 -14.84
N GLU A 104 51.10 39.98 -15.24
CA GLU A 104 50.49 38.96 -16.10
C GLU A 104 49.42 38.16 -15.34
N GLY A 105 48.34 37.75 -16.03
CA GLY A 105 47.33 36.85 -15.47
C GLY A 105 45.93 37.46 -15.33
N ASN A 106 45.64 38.57 -15.99
CA ASN A 106 44.32 39.17 -16.01
C ASN A 106 43.32 38.29 -16.76
N LEU A 107 42.05 38.35 -16.32
CA LEU A 107 40.93 37.72 -16.99
C LEU A 107 39.81 38.72 -17.19
N PHE A 108 38.95 38.43 -18.15
CA PHE A 108 37.74 39.19 -18.41
C PHE A 108 36.54 38.26 -18.42
N ALA A 109 35.65 38.40 -17.46
CA ALA A 109 34.39 37.67 -17.43
C ALA A 109 33.23 38.63 -17.68
N HIS A 110 32.39 38.30 -18.67
CA HIS A 110 31.11 38.96 -18.89
C HIS A 110 29.99 37.93 -18.69
N ALA A 111 29.15 38.16 -17.70
CA ALA A 111 28.01 37.32 -17.35
C ALA A 111 26.70 38.03 -17.71
N LEU A 112 25.83 37.27 -18.39
CA LEU A 112 24.44 37.62 -18.66
C LEU A 112 23.57 36.82 -17.68
N VAL A 113 22.74 37.53 -16.92
CA VAL A 113 21.84 36.95 -15.92
C VAL A 113 20.42 37.15 -16.41
N PHE A 114 19.74 36.04 -16.69
CA PHE A 114 18.40 36.02 -17.29
C PHE A 114 17.34 35.92 -16.20
N ASP A 115 16.35 36.79 -16.31
CA ASP A 115 15.22 36.92 -15.39
C ASP A 115 13.91 36.75 -16.16
N ASP A 116 12.89 36.24 -15.47
CA ASP A 116 11.58 35.91 -16.04
C ASP A 116 11.68 35.08 -17.33
N VAL A 117 12.33 33.92 -17.23
CA VAL A 117 12.49 32.97 -18.33
C VAL A 117 11.46 31.85 -18.27
N ASP A 118 11.08 31.32 -19.43
CA ASP A 118 10.15 30.19 -19.53
C ASP A 118 10.82 28.82 -19.25
N ASP A 119 9.97 27.79 -19.19
CA ASP A 119 10.39 26.41 -18.96
C ASP A 119 11.15 25.79 -20.14
N GLY A 120 11.22 26.46 -21.31
CA GLY A 120 11.96 26.06 -22.50
C GLY A 120 13.32 26.78 -22.68
N PHE A 121 13.55 27.90 -21.99
CA PHE A 121 14.73 28.75 -22.08
C PHE A 121 16.08 28.03 -21.94
N MET A 122 17.02 28.31 -22.83
CA MET A 122 18.37 27.75 -22.76
C MET A 122 19.43 28.84 -22.78
N PRO A 123 20.22 29.03 -21.69
CA PRO A 123 21.30 30.02 -21.68
C PRO A 123 22.39 29.71 -22.72
N GLU A 124 22.47 28.47 -23.21
CA GLU A 124 23.38 28.02 -24.26
C GLU A 124 23.16 28.68 -25.61
N HIS A 125 21.95 29.16 -25.88
CA HIS A 125 21.62 29.88 -27.11
C HIS A 125 22.45 31.16 -27.28
N TYR A 126 23.05 31.66 -26.20
CA TYR A 126 23.89 32.84 -26.20
C TYR A 126 25.38 32.52 -26.36
N PHE A 127 25.80 31.26 -26.51
CA PHE A 127 27.22 30.96 -26.73
C PHE A 127 27.79 31.75 -27.92
N GLY A 128 28.89 32.46 -27.71
CA GLY A 128 29.54 33.28 -28.74
C GLY A 128 28.74 34.52 -29.18
N ASN A 129 27.74 34.95 -28.42
CA ASN A 129 26.96 36.14 -28.74
C ASN A 129 27.83 37.41 -28.76
N GLN A 130 27.59 38.31 -29.72
CA GLN A 130 28.37 39.53 -29.91
C GLN A 130 28.25 40.52 -28.75
N VAL A 131 27.24 40.40 -27.89
CA VAL A 131 27.10 41.22 -26.69
C VAL A 131 28.20 40.94 -25.66
N TYR A 132 28.82 39.75 -25.72
CA TYR A 132 29.93 39.45 -24.83
C TYR A 132 31.13 40.34 -25.15
N ARG A 133 31.57 41.08 -24.15
CA ARG A 133 32.81 41.83 -24.18
C ARG A 133 33.93 40.90 -23.76
N THR A 134 35.12 41.12 -24.32
CA THR A 134 36.32 40.36 -23.98
C THR A 134 37.42 41.24 -23.38
N HIS A 135 37.23 42.56 -23.43
CA HIS A 135 38.16 43.57 -22.96
C HIS A 135 37.40 44.87 -22.60
N LEU A 136 38.09 45.74 -21.87
CA LEU A 136 37.66 47.12 -21.62
C LEU A 136 38.15 48.03 -22.75
N THR A 137 37.38 49.08 -23.05
CA THR A 137 37.87 50.13 -23.94
C THR A 137 38.85 51.05 -23.19
N GLU A 138 39.68 51.81 -23.90
CA GLU A 138 40.56 52.81 -23.25
C GLU A 138 39.77 53.82 -22.40
N LYS A 139 38.55 54.15 -22.82
CA LYS A 139 37.65 55.03 -22.06
C LYS A 139 37.20 54.41 -20.74
N ASP A 140 36.92 53.10 -20.74
CA ASP A 140 36.53 52.38 -19.53
C ASP A 140 37.70 52.29 -18.54
N LEU A 141 38.91 52.04 -19.05
CA LEU A 141 40.12 51.89 -18.23
C LEU A 141 40.50 53.20 -17.53
N ASN A 142 40.44 54.31 -18.26
CA ASN A 142 40.84 55.64 -17.77
C ASN A 142 39.69 56.40 -17.07
N GLY A 143 38.49 55.83 -17.03
CA GLY A 143 37.32 56.43 -16.39
C GLY A 143 37.44 56.40 -14.86
N GLN A 144 37.34 57.57 -14.22
CA GLN A 144 37.35 57.67 -12.75
C GLN A 144 36.01 57.27 -12.09
N ILE A 145 34.91 57.43 -12.82
CA ILE A 145 33.55 57.10 -12.36
C ILE A 145 33.02 55.95 -13.19
N VAL A 146 32.63 54.87 -12.51
CA VAL A 146 32.00 53.71 -13.15
C VAL A 146 30.52 53.68 -12.81
N HIS A 147 29.68 53.67 -13.85
CA HIS A 147 28.22 53.60 -13.73
C HIS A 147 27.73 52.17 -13.91
N TYR A 148 26.54 51.87 -13.37
CA TYR A 148 25.86 50.60 -13.64
C TYR A 148 25.61 50.39 -15.14
N LEU A 149 25.70 49.14 -15.58
CA LEU A 149 25.30 48.73 -16.91
C LEU A 149 23.78 48.79 -17.03
N LYS A 150 23.29 49.22 -18.20
CA LYS A 150 21.86 49.11 -18.51
C LYS A 150 21.46 47.63 -18.64
N PRO A 151 20.25 47.25 -18.23
CA PRO A 151 19.72 45.94 -18.61
C PRO A 151 19.62 45.86 -20.13
N LEU A 152 19.72 44.65 -20.66
CA LEU A 152 19.44 44.37 -22.06
C LEU A 152 18.02 43.84 -22.17
N ASP A 153 17.20 44.56 -22.90
CA ASP A 153 15.85 44.14 -23.26
C ASP A 153 15.91 43.42 -24.61
N ASP A 154 15.14 42.33 -24.75
CA ASP A 154 14.99 41.56 -26.01
C ASP A 154 16.29 41.07 -26.66
N LEU A 155 17.28 40.67 -25.85
CA LEU A 155 18.53 40.09 -26.36
C LEU A 155 18.24 38.82 -27.19
N LEU A 156 18.65 38.85 -28.46
CA LEU A 156 18.49 37.71 -29.36
C LEU A 156 19.59 36.65 -29.14
N PRO A 157 19.26 35.35 -29.31
CA PRO A 157 20.22 34.26 -29.43
C PRO A 157 21.31 34.48 -30.48
N THR A 158 22.42 33.73 -30.37
CA THR A 158 23.46 33.71 -31.39
C THR A 158 22.94 33.11 -32.69
N GLU A 159 22.96 33.89 -33.77
CA GLU A 159 22.48 33.48 -35.08
C GLU A 159 23.23 32.24 -35.62
N GLY A 160 22.49 31.27 -36.16
CA GLY A 160 23.05 30.05 -36.78
C GLY A 160 23.67 29.03 -35.82
N LEU A 161 23.78 29.34 -34.52
CA LEU A 161 24.39 28.46 -33.53
C LEU A 161 23.66 27.12 -33.42
N GLU A 162 22.33 27.16 -33.30
CA GLU A 162 21.47 26.00 -33.17
C GLU A 162 21.71 24.98 -34.29
N LYS A 163 21.60 25.46 -35.54
CA LYS A 163 21.84 24.65 -36.72
C LYS A 163 23.23 24.01 -36.69
N ARG A 164 24.26 24.78 -36.34
CA ARG A 164 25.65 24.28 -36.24
C ARG A 164 25.79 23.18 -35.19
N VAL A 165 25.15 23.31 -34.03
CA VAL A 165 25.20 22.30 -32.96
C VAL A 165 24.44 21.03 -33.37
N ILE A 166 23.27 21.17 -33.98
CA ILE A 166 22.48 20.02 -34.48
C ILE A 166 23.24 19.27 -35.57
N GLU A 167 23.85 19.97 -36.53
CA GLU A 167 24.70 19.36 -37.56
C GLU A 167 25.89 18.61 -36.95
N PHE A 168 26.54 19.19 -35.94
CA PHE A 168 27.62 18.54 -35.21
C PHE A 168 27.15 17.28 -34.46
N ILE A 169 26.00 17.33 -33.78
CA ILE A 169 25.40 16.17 -33.11
C ILE A 169 25.15 15.05 -34.12
N GLY A 170 24.63 15.39 -35.31
CA GLY A 170 24.39 14.45 -36.39
C GLY A 170 25.66 13.78 -36.92
N ALA A 171 26.74 14.56 -37.08
CA ALA A 171 28.02 14.07 -37.59
C ALA A 171 28.80 13.22 -36.58
N HIS A 172 28.63 13.45 -35.28
CA HIS A 172 29.41 12.80 -34.21
C HIS A 172 28.58 11.89 -33.29
N LYS A 173 27.52 11.24 -33.81
CA LYS A 173 26.62 10.38 -33.01
C LYS A 173 27.33 9.24 -32.29
N THR A 174 28.38 8.67 -32.89
CA THR A 174 29.10 7.53 -32.32
C THR A 174 29.92 7.97 -31.10
N GLU A 175 30.64 9.07 -31.21
CA GLU A 175 31.40 9.68 -30.13
C GLU A 175 30.47 10.19 -29.03
N LEU A 176 29.38 10.89 -29.40
CA LEU A 176 28.39 11.39 -28.45
C LEU A 176 27.67 10.26 -27.72
N THR A 177 27.41 9.12 -28.35
CA THR A 177 26.86 7.94 -27.65
C THR A 177 27.77 7.51 -26.50
N TYR A 178 29.07 7.39 -26.78
CA TYR A 178 30.06 7.04 -25.79
C TYR A 178 30.13 8.08 -24.67
N ILE A 179 30.20 9.37 -25.02
CA ILE A 179 30.28 10.46 -24.05
C ILE A 179 29.01 10.50 -23.18
N LEU A 180 27.82 10.36 -23.76
CA LEU A 180 26.55 10.37 -23.03
C LEU A 180 26.45 9.22 -22.02
N ASP A 181 26.90 8.00 -22.37
CA ASP A 181 26.93 6.89 -21.40
C ASP A 181 27.78 7.24 -20.16
N ARG A 182 28.94 7.88 -20.36
CA ARG A 182 29.78 8.33 -19.24
C ARG A 182 29.18 9.53 -18.51
N ALA A 183 28.50 10.43 -19.22
CA ALA A 183 27.78 11.55 -18.63
C ALA A 183 26.64 11.07 -17.73
N VAL A 184 25.87 10.07 -18.16
CA VAL A 184 24.83 9.44 -17.34
C VAL A 184 25.45 8.81 -16.10
N LYS A 185 26.54 8.03 -16.25
CA LYS A 185 27.27 7.47 -15.10
C LYS A 185 27.73 8.53 -14.11
N LEU A 186 28.25 9.67 -14.58
CA LEU A 186 28.60 10.80 -13.72
C LEU A 186 27.36 11.36 -13.00
N LEU A 187 26.28 11.64 -13.72
CA LEU A 187 25.10 12.34 -13.21
C LEU A 187 24.19 11.50 -12.33
N THR A 188 24.40 10.18 -12.31
CA THR A 188 23.60 9.21 -11.53
C THR A 188 24.41 8.49 -10.45
N SER A 189 25.73 8.72 -10.37
CA SER A 189 26.62 8.08 -9.41
C SER A 189 27.01 9.02 -8.27
N ASP A 190 27.05 8.49 -7.05
CA ASP A 190 27.60 9.22 -5.90
C ASP A 190 29.13 9.26 -5.87
N ASN A 191 29.79 8.35 -6.60
CA ASN A 191 31.24 8.12 -6.54
C ASN A 191 32.03 8.88 -7.59
N ILE A 192 31.40 9.17 -8.74
CA ILE A 192 32.04 9.89 -9.84
C ILE A 192 31.65 11.36 -9.70
N LYS A 193 32.62 12.26 -9.74
CA LYS A 193 32.44 13.70 -9.51
C LYS A 193 32.77 14.55 -10.72
N ASN A 194 33.64 14.09 -11.62
CA ASN A 194 34.05 14.88 -12.76
C ASN A 194 34.22 14.05 -14.05
N LEU A 195 33.97 14.68 -15.19
CA LEU A 195 34.24 14.16 -16.52
C LEU A 195 35.03 15.17 -17.35
N CYS A 196 36.18 14.73 -17.86
CA CYS A 196 37.06 15.52 -18.70
C CYS A 196 37.04 15.00 -20.13
N ILE A 197 36.77 15.88 -21.10
CA ILE A 197 36.82 15.59 -22.53
C ILE A 197 38.03 16.30 -23.13
N ALA A 198 39.02 15.52 -23.54
CA ALA A 198 40.21 16.00 -24.21
C ALA A 198 40.08 15.84 -25.72
N THR A 199 40.38 16.91 -26.44
CA THR A 199 40.37 16.98 -27.89
C THR A 199 41.70 17.54 -28.42
N SER A 200 41.88 17.47 -29.73
CA SER A 200 43.00 18.02 -30.49
C SER A 200 42.99 19.54 -30.58
N ASN A 201 41.81 20.19 -30.52
CA ASN A 201 41.68 21.64 -30.55
C ASN A 201 40.49 22.15 -29.72
N TYR A 202 40.48 23.46 -29.49
CA TYR A 202 39.51 24.13 -28.62
C TYR A 202 38.09 24.13 -29.18
N GLU A 203 37.92 24.28 -30.49
CA GLU A 203 36.62 24.31 -31.14
C GLU A 203 35.88 22.97 -31.00
N LEU A 204 36.58 21.86 -31.23
CA LEU A 204 36.03 20.51 -31.01
C LEU A 204 35.63 20.30 -29.55
N SER A 205 36.48 20.73 -28.60
CA SER A 205 36.16 20.66 -27.17
C SER A 205 34.85 21.41 -26.88
N GLN A 206 34.76 22.66 -27.33
CA GLN A 206 33.57 23.49 -27.14
C GLN A 206 32.32 22.85 -27.75
N MET A 207 32.40 22.31 -28.97
CA MET A 207 31.27 21.70 -29.66
C MET A 207 30.77 20.42 -28.99
N TYR A 208 31.65 19.53 -28.50
CA TYR A 208 31.21 18.36 -27.73
C TYR A 208 30.51 18.75 -26.44
N LEU A 209 31.06 19.71 -25.69
CA LEU A 209 30.46 20.17 -24.44
C LEU A 209 29.14 20.93 -24.67
N LEU A 210 29.05 21.71 -25.75
CA LEU A 210 27.82 22.40 -26.14
C LEU A 210 26.74 21.40 -26.59
N ALA A 211 27.12 20.38 -27.37
CA ALA A 211 26.23 19.29 -27.75
C ALA A 211 25.65 18.58 -26.52
N LEU A 212 26.44 18.32 -25.47
CA LEU A 212 25.93 17.76 -24.22
C LEU A 212 24.91 18.68 -23.54
N LYS A 213 25.19 19.99 -23.47
CA LYS A 213 24.21 20.94 -22.92
C LYS A 213 22.90 20.92 -23.72
N TRP A 214 22.98 20.69 -25.03
CA TRP A 214 21.84 20.58 -25.95
C TRP A 214 21.08 19.24 -25.88
N LEU A 215 21.68 18.20 -25.33
CA LEU A 215 21.05 16.87 -25.20
C LEU A 215 20.54 16.59 -23.79
N LEU A 216 21.13 17.20 -22.77
CA LEU A 216 20.80 16.95 -21.36
C LEU A 216 19.69 17.88 -20.83
N PRO A 217 18.97 17.46 -19.77
CA PRO A 217 18.08 18.34 -19.00
C PRO A 217 18.82 19.58 -18.49
N ARG A 218 18.09 20.69 -18.32
CA ARG A 218 18.66 22.01 -18.04
C ARG A 218 19.57 22.04 -16.80
N ASP A 219 19.12 21.51 -15.67
CA ASP A 219 19.93 21.55 -14.44
C ASP A 219 21.14 20.60 -14.52
N ALA A 220 21.01 19.47 -15.22
CA ALA A 220 22.15 18.59 -15.50
C ALA A 220 23.21 19.27 -16.39
N ALA A 221 22.79 20.18 -17.28
CA ALA A 221 23.68 20.94 -18.18
C ALA A 221 24.38 22.14 -17.50
N ALA A 222 23.83 22.64 -16.39
CA ALA A 222 24.35 23.79 -15.63
C ALA A 222 25.72 23.54 -14.96
N GLY A 223 26.25 22.31 -15.04
CA GLY A 223 27.60 21.97 -14.56
C GLY A 223 28.66 21.80 -15.64
N ILE A 224 28.38 22.22 -16.87
CA ILE A 224 29.30 22.05 -18.00
C ILE A 224 30.12 23.33 -18.28
N SER A 225 31.44 23.20 -18.27
CA SER A 225 32.41 24.21 -18.70
C SER A 225 33.05 23.80 -20.02
N THR A 226 32.95 24.64 -21.05
CA THR A 226 33.46 24.31 -22.40
C THR A 226 34.98 24.20 -22.47
N TYR A 227 35.70 24.83 -21.53
CA TYR A 227 37.14 24.70 -21.38
C TYR A 227 37.59 24.83 -19.91
N ASN A 228 38.66 24.15 -19.53
CA ASN A 228 39.30 24.26 -18.21
C ASN A 228 40.81 23.89 -18.28
N VAL A 229 41.60 24.38 -17.32
CA VAL A 229 43.08 24.25 -17.32
C VAL A 229 43.62 23.44 -16.13
N TYR A 230 42.85 23.33 -15.04
CA TYR A 230 43.24 22.54 -13.87
C TYR A 230 42.40 21.28 -13.74
N LEU A 231 43.05 20.25 -13.20
CA LEU A 231 42.36 19.06 -12.72
C LEU A 231 41.23 19.49 -11.78
N PRO A 232 40.00 19.07 -12.05
CA PRO A 232 38.87 19.48 -11.25
C PRO A 232 39.00 19.00 -9.81
N SER A 233 38.51 19.78 -8.86
CA SER A 233 38.62 19.47 -7.43
C SER A 233 37.51 18.52 -7.00
N ASP A 234 37.84 17.54 -6.15
CA ASP A 234 36.85 16.60 -5.61
C ASP A 234 35.84 17.28 -4.66
N LYS A 235 36.15 18.53 -4.23
CA LYS A 235 35.27 19.37 -3.40
C LYS A 235 34.33 20.26 -4.22
N GLN A 236 34.47 20.29 -5.55
CA GLN A 236 33.67 21.14 -6.44
C GLN A 236 32.54 20.32 -7.05
N ASN A 237 31.29 20.65 -6.69
CA ASN A 237 30.11 19.91 -7.15
C ASN A 237 29.28 20.66 -8.21
N GLN A 238 29.59 21.93 -8.48
CA GLN A 238 28.80 22.73 -9.43
C GLN A 238 29.30 22.63 -10.87
N ILE A 239 30.62 22.61 -11.12
CA ILE A 239 31.16 22.37 -12.47
C ILE A 239 31.81 20.99 -12.46
N VAL A 240 31.20 20.07 -13.20
CA VAL A 240 31.55 18.63 -13.19
C VAL A 240 31.94 18.11 -14.58
N PHE A 241 31.68 18.87 -15.65
CA PHE A 241 32.19 18.57 -16.99
C PHE A 241 33.22 19.61 -17.43
N HIS A 242 34.30 19.13 -18.03
CA HIS A 242 35.44 19.97 -18.39
C HIS A 242 35.95 19.62 -19.80
N GLY A 243 35.88 20.59 -20.71
CA GLY A 243 36.65 20.52 -21.95
C GLY A 243 38.12 20.83 -21.72
N THR A 244 39.02 20.13 -22.42
CA THR A 244 40.45 20.40 -22.41
C THR A 244 41.07 20.10 -23.77
N VAL A 245 42.23 20.69 -24.06
CA VAL A 245 43.04 20.37 -25.24
C VAL A 245 44.27 19.59 -24.82
N LYS A 246 44.51 18.50 -25.52
CA LYS A 246 45.60 17.57 -25.25
C LYS A 246 46.95 18.26 -25.29
N GLY A 247 47.73 18.11 -24.23
CA GLY A 247 49.09 18.66 -24.11
C GLY A 247 49.16 20.15 -23.76
N SER A 248 48.04 20.88 -23.74
CA SER A 248 48.00 22.33 -23.47
C SER A 248 47.81 22.68 -21.98
N ASN A 249 47.62 21.71 -21.10
CA ASN A 249 47.44 21.96 -19.66
C ASN A 249 47.69 20.71 -18.78
N ASN A 250 47.40 20.81 -17.48
CA ASN A 250 47.64 19.74 -16.49
C ASN A 250 46.57 18.65 -16.48
N ILE A 251 45.50 18.76 -17.27
CA ILE A 251 44.45 17.75 -17.34
C ILE A 251 44.93 16.66 -18.30
N THR A 252 45.81 15.80 -17.81
CA THR A 252 46.33 14.63 -18.55
C THR A 252 45.61 13.37 -18.13
N MET A 253 45.61 12.35 -19.00
CA MET A 253 45.06 11.03 -18.70
C MET A 253 45.62 10.48 -17.38
N GLN A 254 46.95 10.49 -17.22
CA GLN A 254 47.63 10.01 -16.02
C GLN A 254 47.17 10.74 -14.74
N ALA A 255 47.01 12.06 -14.81
CA ALA A 255 46.62 12.86 -13.64
C ALA A 255 45.14 12.68 -13.27
N VAL A 256 44.27 12.38 -14.26
CA VAL A 256 42.86 12.07 -14.01
C VAL A 256 42.68 10.62 -13.54
N GLU A 257 43.38 9.64 -14.13
CA GLU A 257 43.33 8.23 -13.72
C GLU A 257 43.87 8.00 -12.31
N ALA A 258 44.79 8.85 -11.83
CA ALA A 258 45.22 8.86 -10.44
C ALA A 258 44.07 9.18 -9.46
N ARG A 259 42.94 9.71 -9.95
CA ARG A 259 41.75 10.04 -9.17
C ARG A 259 40.62 9.07 -9.47
N LYS A 260 40.18 8.33 -8.45
CA LYS A 260 39.15 7.28 -8.58
C LYS A 260 37.74 7.80 -8.91
N ASN A 261 37.50 9.11 -8.75
CA ASN A 261 36.22 9.78 -8.90
C ASN A 261 36.11 10.59 -10.21
N CYS A 262 37.04 10.45 -11.15
CA CYS A 262 37.05 11.22 -12.39
C CYS A 262 37.07 10.32 -13.62
N ILE A 263 36.38 10.73 -14.67
CA ILE A 263 36.42 10.09 -15.99
C ILE A 263 37.24 10.97 -16.94
N TYR A 264 38.14 10.36 -17.72
CA TYR A 264 38.87 11.03 -18.80
C TYR A 264 38.52 10.38 -20.14
N ILE A 265 38.21 11.20 -21.13
CA ILE A 265 37.94 10.77 -22.51
C ILE A 265 38.89 11.51 -23.43
N ASP A 266 39.78 10.78 -24.10
CA ASP A 266 40.63 11.29 -25.18
C ASP A 266 39.92 10.97 -26.51
N ILE A 267 39.33 11.98 -27.16
CA ILE A 267 38.50 11.75 -28.35
C ILE A 267 39.29 11.07 -29.47
N GLU A 268 40.54 11.46 -29.67
CA GLU A 268 41.38 10.95 -30.75
C GLU A 268 41.86 9.51 -30.50
N ASN A 269 42.09 9.14 -29.25
CA ASN A 269 42.61 7.81 -28.88
C ASN A 269 41.53 6.81 -28.45
N THR A 270 40.31 7.27 -28.16
CA THR A 270 39.21 6.39 -27.74
C THR A 270 38.71 5.57 -28.91
N LYS A 271 38.65 4.25 -28.75
CA LYS A 271 37.99 3.37 -29.71
C LYS A 271 36.49 3.38 -29.45
N PHE A 272 35.75 4.02 -30.35
CA PHE A 272 34.29 4.05 -30.26
C PHE A 272 33.70 2.82 -30.96
N GLU A 273 32.83 2.09 -30.25
CA GLU A 273 32.10 0.95 -30.80
C GLU A 273 31.08 1.44 -31.83
N ARG A 274 31.13 0.86 -33.04
CA ARG A 274 30.19 1.20 -34.12
C ARG A 274 28.91 0.38 -33.94
N GLY A 275 27.75 1.03 -34.07
CA GLY A 275 26.43 0.40 -34.04
C GLY A 275 25.71 0.45 -32.69
N VAL A 276 26.39 0.84 -31.61
CA VAL A 276 25.73 1.18 -30.34
C VAL A 276 25.30 2.64 -30.40
N GLN A 277 24.02 2.92 -30.15
CA GLN A 277 23.48 4.28 -30.13
C GLN A 277 22.83 4.57 -28.78
N SER A 278 23.09 5.76 -28.24
CA SER A 278 22.39 6.23 -27.04
C SER A 278 20.92 6.45 -27.37
N ARG A 279 20.02 6.03 -26.47
CA ARG A 279 18.58 6.24 -26.63
C ARG A 279 18.20 7.72 -26.69
N LEU A 280 18.98 8.61 -26.07
CA LEU A 280 18.77 10.05 -26.22
C LEU A 280 19.00 10.53 -27.66
N LEU A 281 19.88 9.87 -28.41
CA LEU A 281 20.16 10.19 -29.81
C LEU A 281 19.19 9.52 -30.79
N GLU A 282 18.21 8.76 -30.30
CA GLU A 282 17.05 8.30 -31.09
C GLU A 282 16.06 9.46 -31.34
N PHE A 283 16.11 10.49 -30.49
CA PHE A 283 15.30 11.70 -30.59
C PHE A 283 16.12 12.84 -31.20
N THR A 284 15.43 13.72 -31.91
CA THR A 284 15.96 15.05 -32.28
C THR A 284 16.08 15.93 -31.04
N VAL A 285 16.87 17.00 -31.13
CA VAL A 285 16.98 17.99 -30.05
C VAL A 285 15.61 18.58 -29.71
N GLU A 286 14.82 18.94 -30.72
CA GLU A 286 13.48 19.52 -30.54
C GLU A 286 12.53 18.57 -29.81
N GLU A 287 12.53 17.29 -30.17
CA GLU A 287 11.74 16.26 -29.48
C GLU A 287 12.18 16.12 -28.02
N LEU A 288 13.50 16.05 -27.74
CA LEU A 288 14.00 15.99 -26.36
C LEU A 288 13.55 17.20 -25.55
N ARG A 289 13.60 18.41 -26.13
CA ARG A 289 13.18 19.63 -25.43
C ARG A 289 11.70 19.63 -25.11
N THR A 290 10.88 19.19 -26.07
CA THR A 290 9.44 19.00 -25.87
C THR A 290 9.15 17.99 -24.76
N ILE A 291 9.91 16.87 -24.72
CA ILE A 291 9.79 15.85 -23.66
C ILE A 291 10.17 16.45 -22.30
N TYR A 292 11.30 17.14 -22.21
CA TYR A 292 11.79 17.72 -20.96
C TYR A 292 10.82 18.77 -20.42
N GLU A 293 10.22 19.58 -21.28
CA GLU A 293 9.21 20.56 -20.89
C GLU A 293 7.90 19.89 -20.45
N LYS A 294 7.41 18.91 -21.23
CA LYS A 294 6.18 18.18 -20.93
C LYS A 294 6.22 17.50 -19.56
N TYR A 295 7.36 16.88 -19.24
CA TYR A 295 7.55 16.13 -18.00
C TYR A 295 8.29 16.90 -16.90
N LYS A 296 8.68 18.15 -17.16
CA LYS A 296 9.46 19.02 -16.26
C LYS A 296 10.74 18.35 -15.75
N PHE A 297 11.45 17.66 -16.64
CA PHE A 297 12.70 16.99 -16.30
C PHE A 297 13.82 17.99 -16.04
N THR A 298 14.42 17.86 -14.87
CA THR A 298 15.56 18.67 -14.41
C THR A 298 16.82 17.82 -14.25
N THR A 299 16.68 16.54 -13.94
CA THR A 299 17.81 15.64 -13.63
C THR A 299 17.89 14.45 -14.59
N MET A 300 19.08 13.86 -14.69
CA MET A 300 19.29 12.68 -15.53
C MET A 300 18.57 11.43 -14.99
N ASN A 301 18.41 11.28 -13.67
CA ASN A 301 17.67 10.16 -13.06
C ASN A 301 16.21 10.10 -13.57
N GLN A 302 15.55 11.26 -13.66
CA GLN A 302 14.18 11.36 -14.18
C GLN A 302 14.08 10.88 -15.63
N VAL A 303 15.03 11.31 -16.48
CA VAL A 303 15.09 10.91 -17.88
C VAL A 303 15.36 9.41 -18.02
N MET A 304 16.27 8.85 -17.22
CA MET A 304 16.57 7.41 -17.27
C MET A 304 15.39 6.55 -16.85
N ASP A 305 14.69 6.93 -15.77
CA ASP A 305 13.48 6.22 -15.34
C ASP A 305 12.36 6.35 -16.38
N TRP A 306 12.22 7.50 -17.03
CA TRP A 306 11.29 7.69 -18.14
C TRP A 306 11.64 6.81 -19.34
N LEU A 307 12.89 6.80 -19.79
CA LEU A 307 13.36 5.95 -20.89
C LEU A 307 13.07 4.48 -20.61
N ALA A 308 13.23 4.03 -19.36
CA ALA A 308 12.91 2.66 -18.96
C ALA A 308 11.44 2.32 -19.20
N THR A 309 10.51 3.29 -19.04
CA THR A 309 9.07 3.11 -19.34
C THR A 309 8.75 3.01 -20.84
N LEU A 310 9.71 3.25 -21.72
CA LEU A 310 9.58 3.01 -23.17
C LEU A 310 9.98 1.58 -23.56
N GLU A 311 10.63 0.84 -22.67
CA GLU A 311 11.19 -0.48 -22.96
C GLU A 311 10.23 -1.59 -22.56
N ASP A 312 10.18 -2.65 -23.37
CA ASP A 312 9.40 -3.87 -23.09
C ASP A 312 7.96 -3.59 -22.68
N THR A 313 7.32 -2.58 -23.27
CA THR A 313 5.94 -2.18 -22.98
C THR A 313 4.91 -3.25 -23.32
N VAL A 314 5.34 -4.33 -23.99
CA VAL A 314 4.53 -5.49 -24.36
C VAL A 314 4.68 -6.68 -23.40
N ARG A 315 5.49 -6.54 -22.33
CA ARG A 315 5.72 -7.57 -21.30
C ARG A 315 5.44 -7.02 -19.90
N THR A 316 5.19 -7.93 -18.97
CA THR A 316 5.00 -7.61 -17.54
C THR A 316 6.25 -6.99 -16.93
N GLY A 317 6.08 -6.19 -15.88
CA GLY A 317 7.15 -5.42 -15.23
C GLY A 317 7.12 -3.91 -15.51
N ILE A 318 6.21 -3.43 -16.38
CA ILE A 318 6.00 -2.00 -16.62
C ILE A 318 5.57 -1.27 -15.34
N ALA A 319 4.84 -1.98 -14.47
CA ALA A 319 4.38 -1.44 -13.21
C ALA A 319 5.52 -0.94 -12.32
N GLY A 320 6.55 -1.76 -12.12
CA GLY A 320 7.72 -1.38 -11.33
C GLY A 320 8.49 -0.21 -11.94
N LYS A 321 8.52 -0.11 -13.28
CA LYS A 321 9.16 1.01 -13.99
C LYS A 321 8.39 2.33 -13.75
N LEU A 322 7.07 2.30 -13.85
CA LEU A 322 6.21 3.46 -13.59
C LEU A 322 6.30 3.94 -12.13
N ILE A 323 6.38 3.03 -11.16
CA ILE A 323 6.56 3.40 -9.74
C ILE A 323 7.92 4.08 -9.51
N ARG A 324 9.01 3.55 -10.11
CA ARG A 324 10.32 4.21 -10.04
C ARG A 324 10.27 5.61 -10.65
N PHE A 325 9.64 5.73 -11.83
CA PHE A 325 9.45 7.01 -12.49
C PHE A 325 8.63 8.00 -11.66
N LYS A 326 7.55 7.57 -11.00
CA LYS A 326 6.79 8.40 -10.05
C LYS A 326 7.69 8.92 -8.92
N ARG A 327 8.61 8.09 -8.41
CA ARG A 327 9.52 8.47 -7.33
C ARG A 327 10.54 9.52 -7.75
N SER A 328 11.05 9.46 -8.98
CA SER A 328 12.08 10.39 -9.45
C SER A 328 11.51 11.66 -10.09
N ALA A 329 10.43 11.55 -10.86
CA ALA A 329 9.85 12.66 -11.62
C ALA A 329 8.56 13.25 -11.01
N GLY A 330 8.00 12.58 -10.00
CA GLY A 330 6.81 13.07 -9.29
C GLY A 330 5.48 12.62 -9.87
N ARG A 331 4.40 13.12 -9.25
CA ARG A 331 3.02 12.70 -9.45
C ARG A 331 2.46 13.07 -10.83
N ASP A 332 2.69 14.29 -11.30
CA ASP A 332 2.15 14.80 -12.57
C ASP A 332 2.82 14.14 -13.78
N ALA A 333 4.15 13.98 -13.73
CA ALA A 333 4.92 13.28 -14.75
C ALA A 333 4.45 11.82 -14.88
N PHE A 334 4.27 11.14 -13.75
CA PHE A 334 3.71 9.79 -13.72
C PHE A 334 2.30 9.72 -14.33
N ARG A 335 1.38 10.62 -13.92
CA ARG A 335 0.01 10.65 -14.46
C ARG A 335 0.04 10.79 -15.98
N THR A 336 0.79 11.79 -16.48
CA THR A 336 0.97 12.04 -17.92
C THR A 336 1.45 10.79 -18.64
N ARG A 337 2.47 10.10 -18.09
CA ARG A 337 3.03 8.91 -18.74
C ARG A 337 2.06 7.74 -18.75
N VAL A 338 1.32 7.52 -17.67
CA VAL A 338 0.34 6.44 -17.58
C VAL A 338 -0.80 6.66 -18.59
N MET A 339 -1.27 7.91 -18.73
CA MET A 339 -2.32 8.26 -19.70
C MET A 339 -1.86 8.15 -21.16
N GLU A 340 -0.56 8.23 -21.44
CA GLU A 340 -0.02 7.92 -22.78
C GLU A 340 0.04 6.41 -23.04
N ILE A 341 0.46 5.62 -22.05
CA ILE A 341 0.70 4.19 -22.23
C ILE A 341 -0.61 3.42 -22.27
N TYR A 342 -1.54 3.70 -21.34
CA TYR A 342 -2.72 2.86 -21.16
C TYR A 342 -3.59 2.73 -22.42
N PRO A 343 -3.93 3.82 -23.15
CA PRO A 343 -4.70 3.72 -24.40
C PRO A 343 -3.95 3.04 -25.55
N ALA A 344 -2.61 3.06 -25.53
CA ALA A 344 -1.79 2.43 -26.57
C ALA A 344 -1.77 0.89 -26.44
N ILE A 345 -2.20 0.34 -25.30
CA ILE A 345 -2.25 -1.11 -25.05
C ILE A 345 -3.64 -1.64 -25.41
N GLY A 346 -3.84 -1.87 -26.71
CA GLY A 346 -5.11 -2.36 -27.27
C GLY A 346 -5.18 -3.86 -27.56
N ASP A 347 -4.06 -4.59 -27.52
CA ASP A 347 -4.00 -6.02 -27.91
C ASP A 347 -4.43 -6.94 -26.76
N LEU A 348 -5.28 -7.93 -27.06
CA LEU A 348 -5.67 -9.03 -26.16
C LEU A 348 -4.46 -9.80 -25.61
N ASN A 349 -3.37 -9.89 -26.38
CA ASN A 349 -2.12 -10.53 -25.95
C ASN A 349 -1.37 -9.75 -24.87
N MET A 350 -1.73 -8.50 -24.62
CA MET A 350 -1.14 -7.64 -23.59
C MET A 350 -2.02 -7.51 -22.34
N SER A 351 -3.00 -8.40 -22.17
CA SER A 351 -3.95 -8.39 -21.04
C SER A 351 -3.25 -8.31 -19.66
N ASN A 352 -2.14 -9.01 -19.47
CA ASN A 352 -1.37 -8.94 -18.21
C ASN A 352 -0.68 -7.58 -18.00
N VAL A 353 -0.19 -6.94 -19.06
CA VAL A 353 0.41 -5.60 -18.99
C VAL A 353 -0.67 -4.56 -18.69
N ARG A 354 -1.82 -4.68 -19.37
CA ARG A 354 -2.98 -3.83 -19.14
C ARG A 354 -3.49 -3.95 -17.71
N PHE A 355 -3.49 -5.18 -17.17
CA PHE A 355 -3.81 -5.43 -15.77
C PHE A 355 -2.85 -4.72 -14.82
N GLU A 356 -1.52 -4.85 -15.01
CA GLU A 356 -0.51 -4.16 -14.21
C GLU A 356 -0.69 -2.63 -14.19
N ILE A 357 -0.97 -2.03 -15.34
CA ILE A 357 -1.15 -0.57 -15.45
C ILE A 357 -2.45 -0.15 -14.78
N SER A 358 -3.57 -0.84 -15.04
CA SER A 358 -4.85 -0.53 -14.41
C SER A 358 -4.79 -0.67 -12.89
N LYS A 359 -4.06 -1.67 -12.38
CA LYS A 359 -3.80 -1.80 -10.94
C LYS A 359 -3.06 -0.59 -10.40
N ILE A 360 -1.99 -0.16 -11.07
CA ILE A 360 -1.24 1.01 -10.62
C ILE A 360 -2.07 2.29 -10.70
N MET A 361 -2.90 2.45 -11.72
CA MET A 361 -3.85 3.57 -11.79
C MET A 361 -4.79 3.51 -10.59
N PHE A 362 -5.32 2.32 -10.28
CA PHE A 362 -6.20 2.09 -9.14
C PHE A 362 -5.51 2.37 -7.78
N ASP A 363 -4.28 1.91 -7.59
CA ASP A 363 -3.48 2.17 -6.39
C ASP A 363 -3.12 3.67 -6.22
N ASN A 364 -3.36 4.51 -7.24
CA ASN A 364 -3.03 5.94 -7.27
C ASN A 364 -4.22 6.78 -7.80
N LEU A 365 -5.45 6.40 -7.48
CA LEU A 365 -6.69 7.03 -7.98
C LEU A 365 -6.79 8.52 -7.69
N ASP A 366 -6.16 8.99 -6.63
CA ASP A 366 -6.05 10.40 -6.27
C ASP A 366 -5.34 11.27 -7.34
N LEU A 367 -4.70 10.64 -8.33
CA LEU A 367 -4.12 11.29 -9.50
C LEU A 367 -5.05 11.34 -10.71
N PHE A 368 -6.19 10.65 -10.66
CA PHE A 368 -7.07 10.44 -11.81
C PHE A 368 -8.49 10.86 -11.47
N GLU A 369 -8.69 12.04 -10.86
CA GLU A 369 -10.00 12.44 -10.31
C GLU A 369 -11.10 12.45 -11.39
N GLU A 370 -10.79 12.89 -12.61
CA GLU A 370 -11.72 12.89 -13.73
C GLU A 370 -12.01 11.48 -14.28
N GLU A 371 -11.04 10.57 -14.19
CA GLU A 371 -11.13 9.21 -14.73
C GLU A 371 -11.40 8.14 -13.65
N LYS A 372 -11.58 8.53 -12.40
CA LYS A 372 -11.60 7.66 -11.21
C LYS A 372 -12.61 6.52 -11.28
N ILE A 373 -13.83 6.83 -11.75
CA ILE A 373 -14.90 5.86 -11.98
C ILE A 373 -14.46 4.88 -13.07
N GLN A 374 -14.00 5.40 -14.21
CA GLN A 374 -13.57 4.58 -15.34
C GLN A 374 -12.40 3.65 -14.97
N VAL A 375 -11.39 4.15 -14.24
CA VAL A 375 -10.25 3.36 -13.76
C VAL A 375 -10.72 2.25 -12.81
N THR A 376 -11.65 2.58 -11.90
CA THR A 376 -12.25 1.60 -10.98
C THR A 376 -12.96 0.49 -11.76
N GLU A 377 -13.85 0.86 -12.69
CA GLU A 377 -14.60 -0.11 -13.50
C GLU A 377 -13.68 -1.05 -14.30
N ILE A 378 -12.67 -0.47 -14.95
CA ILE A 378 -11.66 -1.19 -15.74
C ILE A 378 -10.90 -2.20 -14.89
N TYR A 379 -10.46 -1.79 -13.71
CA TYR A 379 -9.66 -2.65 -12.83
C TYR A 379 -10.51 -3.78 -12.25
N MET A 380 -11.74 -3.47 -11.80
CA MET A 380 -12.67 -4.46 -11.25
C MET A 380 -13.08 -5.50 -12.29
N GLU A 381 -13.41 -5.07 -13.51
CA GLU A 381 -13.74 -5.98 -14.60
C GLU A 381 -12.60 -6.95 -14.91
N GLN A 382 -11.35 -6.47 -14.95
CA GLN A 382 -10.19 -7.33 -15.20
C GLN A 382 -9.94 -8.31 -14.05
N CYS A 383 -10.11 -7.88 -12.79
CA CYS A 383 -9.98 -8.78 -11.65
C CYS A 383 -11.02 -9.90 -11.70
N LEU A 384 -12.28 -9.56 -11.94
CA LEU A 384 -13.37 -10.53 -12.03
C LEU A 384 -13.14 -11.52 -13.18
N ASN A 385 -12.76 -11.04 -14.36
CA ASN A 385 -12.43 -11.90 -15.49
C ASN A 385 -11.32 -12.91 -15.14
N LYS A 386 -10.28 -12.47 -14.42
CA LYS A 386 -9.21 -13.35 -13.94
C LYS A 386 -9.70 -14.38 -12.92
N LEU A 387 -10.49 -13.97 -11.93
CA LEU A 387 -11.06 -14.90 -10.94
C LEU A 387 -11.97 -15.94 -11.57
N CYS A 388 -12.78 -15.54 -12.56
CA CYS A 388 -13.67 -16.39 -13.35
C CYS A 388 -12.92 -17.30 -14.33
N ALA A 389 -11.68 -16.97 -14.69
CA ALA A 389 -10.77 -17.86 -15.43
C ALA A 389 -10.00 -18.84 -14.52
N GLY A 390 -10.21 -18.78 -13.21
CA GLY A 390 -9.51 -19.61 -12.21
C GLY A 390 -8.17 -19.05 -11.74
N GLU A 391 -7.74 -17.88 -12.24
CA GLU A 391 -6.56 -17.18 -11.71
C GLU A 391 -6.89 -16.55 -10.35
N THR A 392 -5.91 -16.40 -9.46
CA THR A 392 -6.11 -15.74 -8.15
C THR A 392 -5.57 -14.31 -8.19
N VAL A 393 -6.42 -13.34 -7.87
CA VAL A 393 -6.09 -11.91 -7.76
C VAL A 393 -6.69 -11.36 -6.47
N ASP A 394 -5.92 -10.61 -5.69
CA ASP A 394 -6.42 -10.01 -4.45
C ASP A 394 -7.35 -8.84 -4.73
N ILE A 395 -8.64 -9.02 -4.43
CA ILE A 395 -9.67 -7.97 -4.47
C ILE A 395 -10.55 -7.96 -3.21
N GLY A 396 -10.10 -8.61 -2.14
CA GLY A 396 -10.94 -8.84 -0.96
C GLY A 396 -11.43 -7.54 -0.35
N ASP A 397 -10.55 -6.56 -0.17
CA ASP A 397 -10.85 -5.22 0.32
C ASP A 397 -10.33 -4.14 -0.64
N PRO A 398 -11.11 -3.79 -1.68
CA PRO A 398 -10.64 -2.89 -2.73
C PRO A 398 -10.54 -1.43 -2.28
N PHE A 399 -11.14 -1.05 -1.14
CA PHE A 399 -11.34 0.37 -0.77
C PHE A 399 -10.80 0.75 0.61
N SER A 400 -10.04 -0.14 1.28
CA SER A 400 -9.54 -0.10 2.66
C SER A 400 -8.96 1.21 3.23
N SER A 401 -8.84 2.29 2.45
CA SER A 401 -8.20 3.54 2.88
C SER A 401 -8.62 4.83 2.13
N SER A 402 -9.68 4.86 1.32
CA SER A 402 -10.03 6.06 0.54
C SER A 402 -11.20 6.86 1.15
N GLU A 403 -11.07 8.20 1.23
CA GLU A 403 -12.22 9.11 1.45
C GLU A 403 -13.30 8.94 0.34
N ALA A 404 -12.90 8.34 -0.78
CA ALA A 404 -13.71 8.04 -1.96
C ALA A 404 -14.40 6.67 -1.94
N ALA A 405 -14.26 5.87 -0.87
CA ALA A 405 -14.70 4.48 -0.85
C ALA A 405 -16.19 4.33 -1.21
N LYS A 406 -17.01 5.29 -0.75
CA LYS A 406 -18.44 5.33 -1.07
C LYS A 406 -18.69 5.54 -2.57
N GLU A 407 -18.11 6.57 -3.16
CA GLU A 407 -18.26 6.88 -4.59
C GLU A 407 -17.79 5.71 -5.48
N GLN A 408 -16.68 5.08 -5.12
CA GLN A 408 -16.13 3.92 -5.84
C GLN A 408 -17.02 2.69 -5.69
N SER A 409 -17.53 2.43 -4.48
CA SER A 409 -18.47 1.35 -4.24
C SER A 409 -19.79 1.56 -5.01
N ASP A 410 -20.29 2.80 -5.10
CA ASP A 410 -21.48 3.15 -5.85
C ASP A 410 -21.27 2.96 -7.37
N ALA A 411 -20.07 3.26 -7.89
CA ALA A 411 -19.69 2.96 -9.28
C ALA A 411 -19.65 1.45 -9.56
N VAL A 412 -19.08 0.66 -8.64
CA VAL A 412 -19.09 -0.81 -8.74
C VAL A 412 -20.51 -1.37 -8.69
N LEU A 413 -21.35 -0.86 -7.78
CA LEU A 413 -22.75 -1.26 -7.68
C LEU A 413 -23.57 -0.91 -8.93
N SER A 414 -23.27 0.21 -9.58
CA SER A 414 -23.92 0.59 -10.85
C SER A 414 -23.64 -0.42 -11.98
N ASN A 415 -22.54 -1.17 -11.87
CA ASN A 415 -22.13 -2.22 -12.81
C ASN A 415 -22.35 -3.65 -12.26
N ILE A 416 -23.03 -3.82 -11.12
CA ILE A 416 -23.12 -5.11 -10.42
C ILE A 416 -23.74 -6.21 -11.30
N GLY A 417 -24.78 -5.89 -12.09
CA GLY A 417 -25.41 -6.86 -12.99
C GLY A 417 -24.46 -7.37 -14.08
N LYS A 418 -23.58 -6.51 -14.60
CA LYS A 418 -22.53 -6.91 -15.55
C LYS A 418 -21.54 -7.86 -14.87
N TYR A 419 -21.10 -7.53 -13.66
CA TYR A 419 -20.16 -8.35 -12.88
C TYR A 419 -20.76 -9.71 -12.51
N MET A 420 -22.03 -9.75 -12.11
CA MET A 420 -22.73 -11.00 -11.80
C MET A 420 -22.96 -11.87 -13.03
N ALA A 421 -23.18 -11.28 -14.21
CA ALA A 421 -23.21 -12.02 -15.47
C ALA A 421 -21.87 -12.72 -15.75
N THR A 422 -20.75 -12.02 -15.61
CA THR A 422 -19.41 -12.63 -15.74
C THR A 422 -19.18 -13.76 -14.74
N ILE A 423 -19.56 -13.57 -13.48
CA ILE A 423 -19.44 -14.60 -12.44
C ILE A 423 -20.30 -15.81 -12.78
N ARG A 424 -21.51 -15.62 -13.30
CA ARG A 424 -22.42 -16.69 -13.72
C ARG A 424 -21.81 -17.52 -14.84
N ASP A 425 -21.27 -16.87 -15.86
CA ASP A 425 -20.68 -17.54 -17.02
C ASP A 425 -19.41 -18.32 -16.66
N GLY A 426 -18.64 -17.83 -15.69
CA GLY A 426 -17.39 -18.46 -15.22
C GLY A 426 -17.52 -19.32 -13.95
N TYR A 427 -18.71 -19.50 -13.39
CA TYR A 427 -18.91 -19.97 -12.01
C TYR A 427 -18.18 -21.28 -11.68
N ASP A 428 -18.21 -22.22 -12.61
CA ASP A 428 -17.62 -23.56 -12.44
C ASP A 428 -16.08 -23.55 -12.42
N ASN A 429 -15.47 -22.50 -12.95
CA ASN A 429 -14.00 -22.33 -12.98
C ASN A 429 -13.48 -21.59 -11.73
N ILE A 430 -14.36 -21.02 -10.91
CA ILE A 430 -13.97 -20.25 -9.73
C ILE A 430 -13.57 -21.21 -8.59
N SER A 431 -12.31 -21.18 -8.20
CA SER A 431 -11.80 -21.94 -7.06
C SER A 431 -12.46 -21.54 -5.73
N GLU A 432 -12.47 -22.42 -4.73
CA GLU A 432 -13.00 -22.10 -3.38
C GLU A 432 -12.34 -20.87 -2.77
N LYS A 433 -11.02 -20.71 -2.97
CA LYS A 433 -10.27 -19.53 -2.54
C LYS A 433 -10.79 -18.25 -3.22
N ASN A 434 -11.03 -18.30 -4.52
CA ASN A 434 -11.56 -17.16 -5.27
C ASN A 434 -13.01 -16.85 -4.87
N LYS A 435 -13.82 -17.87 -4.55
CA LYS A 435 -15.18 -17.67 -3.99
C LYS A 435 -15.14 -16.94 -2.66
N ILE A 436 -14.24 -17.33 -1.74
CA ILE A 436 -14.04 -16.62 -0.47
C ILE A 436 -13.71 -15.14 -0.72
N MET A 437 -12.80 -14.88 -1.67
CA MET A 437 -12.37 -13.51 -1.99
C MET A 437 -13.49 -12.66 -2.62
N LEU A 438 -14.35 -13.26 -3.46
CA LEU A 438 -15.55 -12.61 -3.98
C LEU A 438 -16.56 -12.30 -2.88
N LEU A 439 -16.72 -13.19 -1.89
CA LEU A 439 -17.59 -12.94 -0.74
C LEU A 439 -17.08 -11.76 0.08
N SER A 440 -15.76 -11.69 0.34
CA SER A 440 -15.15 -10.55 1.03
C SER A 440 -15.35 -9.24 0.24
N PHE A 441 -15.11 -9.28 -1.07
CA PHE A 441 -15.34 -8.16 -1.99
C PHE A 441 -16.76 -7.60 -1.89
N PHE A 442 -17.79 -8.47 -1.97
CA PHE A 442 -19.18 -8.03 -1.86
C PHE A 442 -19.53 -7.46 -0.49
N GLY A 443 -18.97 -8.01 0.59
CA GLY A 443 -19.13 -7.45 1.94
C GLY A 443 -18.57 -6.04 2.02
N ASN A 444 -17.32 -5.86 1.59
CA ASN A 444 -16.66 -4.55 1.65
C ASN A 444 -17.37 -3.50 0.78
N ILE A 445 -17.87 -3.85 -0.40
CA ILE A 445 -18.69 -2.94 -1.23
C ILE A 445 -20.01 -2.57 -0.54
N LYS A 446 -20.70 -3.55 0.05
CA LYS A 446 -21.97 -3.33 0.76
C LYS A 446 -21.79 -2.31 1.89
N HIS A 447 -20.75 -2.48 2.70
CA HIS A 447 -20.50 -1.57 3.82
C HIS A 447 -19.98 -0.20 3.35
N ALA A 448 -19.08 -0.15 2.36
CA ALA A 448 -18.55 1.10 1.82
C ALA A 448 -19.64 1.99 1.19
N SER A 449 -20.64 1.38 0.53
CA SER A 449 -21.78 2.09 -0.06
C SER A 449 -22.85 2.49 0.97
N GLY A 450 -22.74 2.01 2.21
CA GLY A 450 -23.73 2.24 3.27
C GLY A 450 -25.03 1.45 3.09
N ARG A 451 -24.99 0.34 2.33
CA ARG A 451 -26.13 -0.56 2.11
C ARG A 451 -26.28 -1.50 3.30
N SER A 452 -27.52 -1.68 3.76
CA SER A 452 -27.81 -2.44 4.98
C SER A 452 -28.12 -3.90 4.70
N LEU A 453 -28.72 -4.21 3.54
CA LEU A 453 -29.20 -5.55 3.19
C LEU A 453 -28.60 -6.02 1.86
N TRP A 454 -28.35 -7.33 1.73
CA TRP A 454 -27.85 -7.94 0.49
C TRP A 454 -28.77 -7.69 -0.71
N LYS A 455 -30.08 -7.63 -0.50
CA LYS A 455 -31.05 -7.30 -1.57
C LYS A 455 -30.88 -5.88 -2.13
N GLU A 456 -30.17 -4.99 -1.43
CA GLU A 456 -29.91 -3.62 -1.90
C GLU A 456 -28.61 -3.55 -2.73
N VAL A 457 -27.79 -4.59 -2.69
CA VAL A 457 -26.54 -4.74 -3.47
C VAL A 457 -26.83 -5.31 -4.84
N PHE A 458 -27.71 -6.32 -4.93
CA PHE A 458 -28.01 -7.02 -6.19
C PHE A 458 -29.26 -6.47 -6.87
N SER A 459 -29.14 -6.14 -8.15
CA SER A 459 -30.19 -5.49 -8.94
C SER A 459 -31.39 -6.39 -9.26
N ASP A 460 -31.19 -7.72 -9.32
CA ASP A 460 -32.26 -8.68 -9.57
C ASP A 460 -32.20 -9.90 -8.64
N THR A 461 -33.27 -10.72 -8.70
CA THR A 461 -33.41 -11.90 -7.84
C THR A 461 -32.48 -13.05 -8.25
N GLU A 462 -32.04 -13.12 -9.50
CA GLU A 462 -31.16 -14.18 -9.98
C GLU A 462 -29.71 -13.95 -9.54
N ASP A 463 -29.25 -12.70 -9.53
CA ASP A 463 -27.97 -12.29 -8.97
C ASP A 463 -27.90 -12.60 -7.47
N LEU A 464 -28.96 -12.26 -6.72
CA LEU A 464 -29.05 -12.59 -5.29
C LEU A 464 -29.03 -14.11 -5.07
N LYS A 465 -29.72 -14.90 -5.89
CA LYS A 465 -29.68 -16.37 -5.81
C LYS A 465 -28.29 -16.92 -6.06
N LEU A 466 -27.58 -16.38 -7.06
CA LEU A 466 -26.21 -16.79 -7.38
C LEU A 466 -25.26 -16.49 -6.21
N PHE A 467 -25.35 -15.29 -5.64
CA PHE A 467 -24.61 -14.90 -4.44
C PHE A 467 -24.92 -15.83 -3.26
N VAL A 468 -26.20 -16.07 -2.95
CA VAL A 468 -26.61 -16.94 -1.83
C VAL A 468 -26.12 -18.37 -2.04
N ASN A 469 -26.17 -18.89 -3.27
CA ASN A 469 -25.63 -20.21 -3.60
C ASN A 469 -24.13 -20.27 -3.30
N MET A 470 -23.35 -19.34 -3.85
CA MET A 470 -21.91 -19.24 -3.62
C MET A 470 -21.57 -19.12 -2.13
N ALA A 471 -22.24 -18.21 -1.42
CA ALA A 471 -22.03 -17.98 -0.01
C ALA A 471 -22.40 -19.21 0.83
N SER A 472 -23.49 -19.90 0.51
CA SER A 472 -23.92 -21.08 1.26
C SER A 472 -22.91 -22.23 1.23
N GLN A 473 -22.25 -22.45 0.09
CA GLN A 473 -21.22 -23.47 -0.07
C GLN A 473 -20.02 -23.23 0.86
N ILE A 474 -19.60 -21.98 0.98
CA ILE A 474 -18.44 -21.59 1.78
C ILE A 474 -18.83 -21.41 3.25
N VAL A 475 -19.80 -20.54 3.52
CA VAL A 475 -20.13 -20.01 4.85
C VAL A 475 -21.06 -20.92 5.63
N ILE A 476 -22.02 -21.59 4.99
CA ILE A 476 -23.01 -22.42 5.69
C ILE A 476 -22.55 -23.88 5.78
N THR A 477 -22.10 -24.46 4.68
CA THR A 477 -21.66 -25.87 4.67
C THR A 477 -20.21 -26.06 5.10
N GLY A 478 -19.38 -25.01 5.02
CA GLY A 478 -17.99 -25.05 5.49
C GLY A 478 -16.99 -25.61 4.49
N SER A 479 -17.15 -25.33 3.19
CA SER A 479 -16.10 -25.65 2.21
C SER A 479 -14.98 -24.62 2.31
N GLY A 480 -13.79 -25.05 2.72
CA GLY A 480 -12.62 -24.18 2.93
C GLY A 480 -12.62 -23.36 4.23
N MET A 481 -13.74 -23.31 4.98
CA MET A 481 -13.89 -22.61 6.27
C MET A 481 -14.76 -23.41 7.25
N SER A 482 -14.80 -23.05 8.54
CA SER A 482 -15.78 -23.65 9.45
C SER A 482 -17.21 -23.23 9.10
N ALA A 483 -18.16 -24.16 9.18
CA ALA A 483 -19.58 -23.85 8.98
C ALA A 483 -20.07 -22.72 9.92
N PHE A 484 -20.93 -21.85 9.41
CA PHE A 484 -21.43 -20.62 10.03
C PHE A 484 -20.33 -19.64 10.44
N THR A 485 -19.31 -19.49 9.59
CA THR A 485 -18.23 -18.50 9.79
C THR A 485 -18.32 -17.41 8.72
N PRO A 486 -18.44 -16.13 9.10
CA PRO A 486 -18.53 -15.04 8.14
C PRO A 486 -17.22 -14.94 7.33
N ALA A 487 -17.33 -14.52 6.07
CA ALA A 487 -16.17 -14.16 5.27
C ALA A 487 -15.50 -12.90 5.85
N GLU A 488 -14.25 -12.64 5.44
CA GLU A 488 -13.57 -11.41 5.84
C GLU A 488 -14.31 -10.18 5.32
N GLY A 489 -14.41 -9.12 6.13
CA GLY A 489 -15.19 -7.91 5.78
C GLY A 489 -16.70 -8.01 6.03
N TRP A 490 -17.23 -9.16 6.47
CA TRP A 490 -18.64 -9.31 6.84
C TRP A 490 -18.89 -8.96 8.30
N GLU A 491 -19.99 -8.27 8.56
CA GLU A 491 -20.58 -8.10 9.87
C GLU A 491 -21.40 -9.33 10.29
N LYS A 492 -21.77 -9.41 11.57
CA LYS A 492 -22.64 -10.49 12.09
C LYS A 492 -24.02 -10.50 11.43
N SER A 493 -24.53 -9.31 11.12
CA SER A 493 -25.81 -9.06 10.44
C SER A 493 -25.83 -9.66 9.04
N ASP A 494 -24.72 -9.61 8.30
CA ASP A 494 -24.61 -10.19 6.95
C ASP A 494 -24.76 -11.71 6.96
N LEU A 495 -24.11 -12.36 7.92
CA LEU A 495 -24.25 -13.79 8.14
C LEU A 495 -25.67 -14.15 8.57
N ALA A 496 -26.29 -13.33 9.43
CA ALA A 496 -27.67 -13.55 9.86
C ALA A 496 -28.66 -13.45 8.68
N GLU A 497 -28.53 -12.42 7.84
CA GLU A 497 -29.34 -12.27 6.63
C GLU A 497 -29.18 -13.46 5.69
N LEU A 498 -27.93 -13.90 5.43
CA LEU A 498 -27.66 -15.07 4.60
C LEU A 498 -28.30 -16.35 5.17
N VAL A 499 -28.19 -16.58 6.48
CA VAL A 499 -28.79 -17.75 7.15
C VAL A 499 -30.31 -17.73 7.03
N ALA A 500 -30.94 -16.55 7.11
CA ALA A 500 -32.38 -16.41 6.90
C ALA A 500 -32.78 -16.75 5.46
N TYR A 501 -32.09 -16.19 4.45
CA TYR A 501 -32.36 -16.48 3.04
C TYR A 501 -32.15 -17.95 2.69
N PHE A 502 -31.02 -18.54 3.11
CA PHE A 502 -30.72 -19.94 2.83
C PHE A 502 -31.65 -20.90 3.60
N GLY A 503 -31.93 -20.63 4.87
CA GLY A 503 -32.82 -21.46 5.68
C GLY A 503 -34.26 -21.51 5.15
N ALA A 504 -34.73 -20.40 4.56
CA ALA A 504 -36.05 -20.34 3.92
C ALA A 504 -36.11 -21.09 2.58
N SER A 505 -35.01 -21.13 1.83
CA SER A 505 -34.95 -21.67 0.46
C SER A 505 -34.45 -23.11 0.38
N THR A 506 -33.70 -23.60 1.37
CA THR A 506 -33.15 -24.95 1.33
C THR A 506 -34.21 -26.04 1.57
N ASN A 507 -34.17 -27.06 0.71
CA ASN A 507 -34.97 -28.27 0.85
C ASN A 507 -34.24 -29.38 1.63
N ASP A 508 -32.96 -29.20 1.96
CA ASP A 508 -32.21 -30.16 2.77
C ASP A 508 -32.66 -30.08 4.24
N PRO A 509 -33.26 -31.14 4.80
CA PRO A 509 -33.77 -31.11 6.18
C PRO A 509 -32.68 -30.90 7.23
N PHE A 510 -31.45 -31.36 6.98
CA PHE A 510 -30.32 -31.24 7.90
C PHE A 510 -29.76 -29.81 7.90
N LEU A 511 -29.59 -29.21 6.73
CA LEU A 511 -29.13 -27.82 6.62
C LEU A 511 -30.20 -26.84 7.10
N LYS A 512 -31.47 -27.09 6.79
CA LYS A 512 -32.61 -26.31 7.32
C LYS A 512 -32.61 -26.32 8.85
N LYS A 513 -32.43 -27.48 9.45
CA LYS A 513 -32.33 -27.64 10.91
C LYS A 513 -31.12 -26.90 11.49
N SER A 514 -29.99 -26.91 10.80
CA SER A 514 -28.78 -26.19 11.22
C SER A 514 -28.99 -24.68 11.20
N CYS A 515 -29.65 -24.13 10.16
CA CYS A 515 -30.02 -22.72 10.08
C CYS A 515 -30.99 -22.32 11.20
N VAL A 516 -32.04 -23.11 11.44
CA VAL A 516 -32.99 -22.86 12.54
C VAL A 516 -32.28 -22.86 13.90
N LYS A 517 -31.32 -23.75 14.10
CA LYS A 517 -30.50 -23.78 15.31
C LYS A 517 -29.61 -22.54 15.45
N TYR A 518 -29.04 -22.04 14.35
CA TYR A 518 -28.28 -20.79 14.35
C TYR A 518 -29.17 -19.61 14.74
N ILE A 519 -30.34 -19.48 14.09
CA ILE A 519 -31.35 -18.44 14.39
C ILE A 519 -31.73 -18.46 15.87
N TYR A 520 -31.99 -19.65 16.42
CA TYR A 520 -32.40 -19.79 17.82
C TYR A 520 -31.32 -19.39 18.84
N ASN A 521 -30.04 -19.57 18.50
CA ASN A 521 -28.92 -19.32 19.41
C ASN A 521 -28.43 -17.86 19.38
N ASN A 522 -28.81 -17.08 18.36
CA ASN A 522 -28.45 -15.67 18.23
C ASN A 522 -29.71 -14.81 18.41
N GLN A 523 -30.25 -14.76 19.63
CA GLN A 523 -31.53 -14.10 19.94
C GLN A 523 -31.42 -12.57 20.03
N ASP A 524 -30.18 -12.08 20.07
CA ASP A 524 -29.79 -10.67 20.05
C ASP A 524 -29.98 -10.01 18.67
N GLU A 525 -30.15 -10.80 17.60
CA GLU A 525 -30.40 -10.31 16.24
C GLU A 525 -31.89 -10.02 15.98
N ASP A 526 -32.20 -8.93 15.25
CA ASP A 526 -33.58 -8.62 14.86
C ASP A 526 -34.00 -9.41 13.60
N TRP A 527 -34.28 -10.70 13.81
CA TRP A 527 -34.71 -11.64 12.77
C TRP A 527 -35.94 -11.20 11.97
N LYS A 528 -36.75 -10.27 12.50
CA LYS A 528 -37.92 -9.74 11.77
C LYS A 528 -37.50 -8.94 10.54
N MET A 529 -36.34 -8.28 10.57
CA MET A 529 -35.82 -7.53 9.42
C MET A 529 -35.59 -8.44 8.20
N TYR A 530 -35.32 -9.72 8.43
CA TYR A 530 -35.12 -10.74 7.40
C TYR A 530 -36.38 -11.60 7.14
N GLY A 531 -37.54 -11.20 7.67
CA GLY A 531 -38.81 -11.91 7.48
C GLY A 531 -38.98 -13.17 8.33
N VAL A 532 -38.16 -13.37 9.37
CA VAL A 532 -38.27 -14.51 10.28
C VAL A 532 -39.04 -14.10 11.55
N SER A 533 -40.12 -14.82 11.85
CA SER A 533 -40.91 -14.62 13.08
C SER A 533 -40.65 -15.75 14.09
N LEU A 534 -40.22 -15.38 15.30
CA LEU A 534 -40.02 -16.31 16.40
C LEU A 534 -41.31 -16.44 17.23
N THR A 535 -42.14 -17.42 16.92
CA THR A 535 -43.32 -17.77 17.72
C THR A 535 -42.96 -18.78 18.82
N LYS A 536 -43.19 -18.40 20.09
CA LYS A 536 -43.01 -19.32 21.24
C LYS A 536 -44.21 -20.27 21.32
N HIS A 537 -44.03 -21.54 20.96
CA HIS A 537 -45.05 -22.59 21.15
C HIS A 537 -45.09 -23.06 22.61
N THR A 538 -46.25 -22.96 23.25
CA THR A 538 -46.50 -23.51 24.59
C THR A 538 -47.03 -24.93 24.42
N LYS A 539 -46.32 -25.92 24.97
CA LYS A 539 -46.68 -27.33 24.80
C LYS A 539 -48.08 -27.63 25.35
N THR A 540 -48.85 -28.39 24.59
CA THR A 540 -50.13 -28.95 25.00
C THR A 540 -49.93 -30.09 26.01
N LYS A 541 -50.96 -30.37 26.82
CA LYS A 541 -50.95 -31.45 27.82
C LYS A 541 -50.61 -32.82 27.20
N GLY A 542 -51.11 -33.10 26.00
CA GLY A 542 -50.81 -34.34 25.26
C GLY A 542 -49.37 -34.43 24.75
N GLU A 543 -48.71 -33.30 24.46
CA GLU A 543 -47.27 -33.28 24.10
C GLU A 543 -46.40 -33.56 25.33
N GLN A 544 -46.76 -33.01 26.49
CA GLN A 544 -46.08 -33.28 27.76
C GLN A 544 -46.18 -34.76 28.16
N GLU A 545 -47.36 -35.37 27.96
CA GLU A 545 -47.62 -36.76 28.32
C GLU A 545 -46.91 -37.75 27.39
N LYS A 546 -46.80 -37.42 26.09
CA LYS A 546 -45.96 -38.15 25.13
C LYS A 546 -44.48 -38.08 25.49
N ASP A 547 -44.01 -36.93 25.97
CA ASP A 547 -42.63 -36.78 26.43
C ASP A 547 -42.36 -37.70 27.63
N ILE A 548 -43.20 -37.66 28.67
CA ILE A 548 -43.10 -38.51 29.88
C ILE A 548 -43.04 -40.00 29.53
N GLN A 549 -43.92 -40.48 28.64
CA GLN A 549 -43.89 -41.87 28.18
C GLN A 549 -42.57 -42.24 27.48
N LYS A 550 -41.93 -41.29 26.79
CA LYS A 550 -40.67 -41.52 26.08
C LYS A 550 -39.50 -41.67 27.06
N ILE A 551 -39.44 -40.85 28.12
CA ILE A 551 -38.41 -40.97 29.17
C ILE A 551 -38.52 -42.32 29.88
N ARG A 552 -39.74 -42.74 30.21
CA ARG A 552 -39.99 -44.07 30.82
C ARG A 552 -39.42 -45.20 29.96
N ARG A 553 -39.62 -45.16 28.64
CA ARG A 553 -39.05 -46.15 27.70
C ARG A 553 -37.52 -46.08 27.61
N MET A 554 -36.93 -44.89 27.69
CA MET A 554 -35.48 -44.71 27.66
C MET A 554 -34.81 -45.29 28.92
N LEU A 555 -35.41 -45.05 30.09
CA LEU A 555 -34.87 -45.51 31.36
C LEU A 555 -35.04 -47.03 31.53
N ALA A 556 -36.17 -47.61 31.12
CA ALA A 556 -36.35 -49.05 31.10
C ALA A 556 -35.28 -49.78 30.26
N LYS A 557 -34.87 -49.22 29.12
CA LYS A 557 -33.84 -49.79 28.22
C LYS A 557 -32.42 -49.82 28.78
N VAL A 558 -32.16 -49.07 29.84
CA VAL A 558 -30.85 -49.10 30.53
C VAL A 558 -30.89 -49.98 31.78
N GLY A 559 -32.02 -50.63 32.09
CA GLY A 559 -32.15 -51.50 33.27
C GLY A 559 -32.54 -50.73 34.53
N TYR A 560 -33.01 -49.48 34.39
CA TYR A 560 -33.58 -48.74 35.50
C TYR A 560 -34.97 -49.31 35.83
N ILE A 561 -35.15 -49.73 37.09
CA ILE A 561 -36.43 -50.23 37.62
C ILE A 561 -37.07 -49.10 38.45
N PRO A 562 -38.22 -48.54 38.05
CA PRO A 562 -38.95 -47.58 38.86
C PRO A 562 -39.37 -48.21 40.18
N TYR A 563 -39.37 -47.43 41.26
CA TYR A 563 -39.84 -47.87 42.57
C TYR A 563 -41.37 -48.04 42.53
N GLN A 564 -41.86 -49.15 41.98
CA GLN A 564 -43.29 -49.41 41.88
C GLN A 564 -43.81 -50.02 43.18
N ARG A 565 -44.58 -49.22 43.94
CA ARG A 565 -45.58 -49.65 44.94
C ARG A 565 -45.05 -50.47 46.15
N GLY A 566 -43.83 -50.23 46.62
CA GLY A 566 -43.42 -50.68 47.95
C GLY A 566 -43.99 -49.75 49.04
N SER A 567 -44.56 -50.29 50.11
CA SER A 567 -44.93 -49.48 51.28
C SER A 567 -43.68 -48.91 51.96
N TYR A 568 -43.80 -47.84 52.74
CA TYR A 568 -42.70 -47.24 53.51
C TYR A 568 -41.86 -48.27 54.28
N ALA A 569 -42.48 -49.36 54.76
CA ALA A 569 -41.80 -50.44 55.46
C ALA A 569 -40.87 -51.26 54.56
N SER A 570 -41.20 -51.45 53.27
CA SER A 570 -40.38 -52.17 52.29
C SER A 570 -39.14 -51.36 51.90
N VAL A 571 -39.30 -50.05 51.61
CA VAL A 571 -38.17 -49.14 51.33
C VAL A 571 -37.25 -49.09 52.55
N LYS A 572 -37.84 -48.95 53.74
CA LYS A 572 -37.11 -48.86 54.99
C LYS A 572 -36.34 -50.15 55.27
N GLY A 573 -36.91 -51.33 55.00
CA GLY A 573 -36.22 -52.62 55.15
C GLY A 573 -34.97 -52.73 54.27
N GLU A 574 -35.13 -52.50 52.96
CA GLU A 574 -34.03 -52.54 51.99
C GLU A 574 -32.91 -51.53 52.32
N VAL A 575 -33.29 -50.30 52.70
CA VAL A 575 -32.34 -49.26 53.10
C VAL A 575 -31.70 -49.58 54.45
N THR A 576 -32.41 -50.21 55.39
CA THR A 576 -31.85 -50.55 56.72
C THR A 576 -30.84 -51.69 56.64
N ASP A 577 -31.04 -52.65 55.73
CA ASP A 577 -30.09 -53.75 55.50
C ASP A 577 -28.81 -53.25 54.82
N ASP A 578 -28.89 -52.31 53.88
CA ASP A 578 -27.72 -51.66 53.25
C ASP A 578 -27.00 -50.67 54.19
N VAL A 579 -27.72 -50.02 55.11
CA VAL A 579 -27.20 -48.99 56.04
C VAL A 579 -26.50 -49.57 57.27
N ARG A 580 -26.60 -50.89 57.54
CA ARG A 580 -25.90 -51.54 58.66
C ARG A 580 -24.38 -51.38 58.65
N ASN A 581 -23.78 -50.85 57.58
CA ASN A 581 -22.34 -50.59 57.45
C ASN A 581 -21.89 -49.12 57.33
N ASN A 582 -22.73 -48.09 57.59
CA ASN A 582 -22.33 -46.76 58.13
C ASN A 582 -23.41 -45.65 57.92
N ASN A 583 -23.77 -44.96 59.01
CA ASN A 583 -24.42 -43.63 59.18
C ASN A 583 -25.90 -43.34 58.75
N SER A 584 -26.78 -43.45 59.76
CA SER A 584 -28.04 -42.75 60.13
C SER A 584 -29.32 -42.76 59.23
N PRO A 585 -30.36 -43.54 59.59
CA PRO A 585 -31.70 -43.61 58.95
C PRO A 585 -32.61 -42.36 59.05
N LEU A 586 -32.23 -41.33 59.80
CA LEU A 586 -33.15 -40.24 60.17
C LEU A 586 -33.39 -39.20 59.06
N LEU A 587 -32.37 -38.91 58.25
CA LEU A 587 -32.45 -37.95 57.14
C LEU A 587 -33.23 -38.51 55.94
N ILE A 588 -33.06 -39.80 55.66
CA ILE A 588 -33.77 -40.50 54.58
C ILE A 588 -35.27 -40.57 54.86
N SER A 589 -35.64 -40.93 56.08
CA SER A 589 -37.06 -40.95 56.49
C SER A 589 -37.68 -39.55 56.45
N ARG A 590 -36.94 -38.50 56.85
CA ARG A 590 -37.38 -37.10 56.73
C ARG A 590 -37.53 -36.66 55.27
N LEU A 591 -36.59 -37.02 54.39
CA LEU A 591 -36.64 -36.72 52.96
C LEU A 591 -37.86 -37.38 52.30
N LEU A 592 -38.06 -38.68 52.52
CA LEU A 592 -39.19 -39.41 51.98
C LEU A 592 -40.52 -38.82 52.49
N TYR A 593 -40.61 -38.52 53.78
CA TYR A 593 -41.79 -37.87 54.35
C TYR A 593 -42.06 -36.50 53.71
N ALA A 594 -41.03 -35.68 53.50
CA ALA A 594 -41.15 -34.38 52.85
C ALA A 594 -41.63 -34.51 51.39
N VAL A 595 -41.14 -35.51 50.65
CA VAL A 595 -41.55 -35.80 49.27
C VAL A 595 -43.03 -36.22 49.21
N TYR A 596 -43.48 -37.10 50.10
CA TYR A 596 -44.89 -37.50 50.16
C TYR A 596 -45.81 -36.35 50.60
N ARG A 597 -45.37 -35.51 51.53
CA ARG A 597 -46.12 -34.31 51.93
C ARG A 597 -46.27 -33.33 50.78
N TRP A 598 -45.19 -33.14 50.01
CA TRP A 598 -45.21 -32.33 48.80
C TRP A 598 -46.16 -32.91 47.75
N GLN A 599 -46.16 -34.22 47.51
CA GLN A 599 -47.11 -34.88 46.62
C GLN A 599 -48.58 -34.66 47.02
N GLY A 600 -48.86 -34.54 48.32
CA GLY A 600 -50.19 -34.25 48.86
C GLY A 600 -50.67 -32.80 48.69
N THR A 601 -49.84 -31.87 48.17
CA THR A 601 -50.15 -30.42 48.09
C THR A 601 -50.94 -30.01 46.85
N TYR A 602 -51.60 -30.97 46.18
CA TYR A 602 -52.27 -30.75 44.90
C TYR A 602 -53.30 -29.61 44.97
N GLY A 603 -53.06 -28.53 44.22
CA GLY A 603 -53.95 -27.36 44.14
C GLY A 603 -53.57 -26.16 45.01
N ASN A 604 -52.52 -26.24 45.86
CA ASN A 604 -52.05 -25.12 46.69
C ASN A 604 -50.60 -24.74 46.35
N GLN A 605 -50.41 -23.75 45.47
CA GLN A 605 -49.08 -23.36 44.96
C GLN A 605 -48.10 -22.90 46.05
N ILE A 606 -48.58 -22.13 47.05
CA ILE A 606 -47.74 -21.60 48.13
C ILE A 606 -47.21 -22.75 49.01
N GLU A 607 -48.05 -23.74 49.28
CA GLU A 607 -47.68 -24.89 50.08
C GLU A 607 -46.81 -25.89 49.30
N ALA A 608 -47.04 -26.02 47.99
CA ALA A 608 -46.20 -26.80 47.09
C ALA A 608 -44.79 -26.23 46.99
N GLU A 609 -44.63 -24.91 46.89
CA GLU A 609 -43.32 -24.24 46.84
C GLU A 609 -42.54 -24.40 48.14
N LYS A 610 -43.21 -24.19 49.29
CA LYS A 610 -42.60 -24.37 50.62
C LYS A 610 -42.12 -25.81 50.84
N ASN A 611 -42.95 -26.79 50.48
CA ASN A 611 -42.60 -28.19 50.63
C ASN A 611 -41.50 -28.63 49.64
N ALA A 612 -41.49 -28.10 48.40
CA ALA A 612 -40.41 -28.31 47.44
C ALA A 612 -39.06 -27.74 47.94
N GLY A 613 -39.08 -26.56 48.57
CA GLY A 613 -37.91 -25.98 49.23
C GLY A 613 -37.37 -26.87 50.36
N THR A 614 -38.27 -27.40 51.20
CA THR A 614 -37.92 -28.33 52.29
C THR A 614 -37.28 -29.61 51.74
N VAL A 615 -37.82 -30.16 50.64
CA VAL A 615 -37.23 -31.33 49.96
C VAL A 615 -35.83 -30.99 49.44
N ARG A 616 -35.63 -29.84 48.79
CA ARG A 616 -34.32 -29.39 48.29
C ARG A 616 -33.28 -29.28 49.42
N GLU A 617 -33.64 -28.70 50.55
CA GLU A 617 -32.75 -28.58 51.70
C GLU A 617 -32.32 -29.94 52.23
N LEU A 618 -33.25 -30.87 52.39
CA LEU A 618 -32.97 -32.24 52.84
C LEU A 618 -32.12 -33.00 51.82
N LEU A 619 -32.31 -32.79 50.53
CA LEU A 619 -31.47 -33.36 49.46
C LEU A 619 -30.03 -32.85 49.56
N LEU A 620 -29.84 -31.54 49.75
CA LEU A 620 -28.52 -30.92 49.88
C LEU A 620 -27.83 -31.32 51.18
N GLU A 621 -28.58 -31.45 52.28
CA GLU A 621 -28.08 -31.93 53.56
C GLU A 621 -27.62 -33.39 53.45
N MET A 622 -28.44 -34.26 52.84
CA MET A 622 -28.10 -35.66 52.63
C MET A 622 -26.93 -35.84 51.66
N ARG A 623 -26.81 -35.00 50.62
CA ARG A 623 -25.63 -34.95 49.74
C ARG A 623 -24.35 -34.68 50.52
N LYS A 624 -24.39 -33.77 51.50
CA LYS A 624 -23.22 -33.37 52.31
C LYS A 624 -22.88 -34.38 53.39
N THR A 625 -23.89 -34.92 54.05
CA THR A 625 -23.73 -35.69 55.29
C THR A 625 -23.80 -37.20 55.08
N GLN A 626 -24.49 -37.66 54.03
CA GLN A 626 -24.82 -39.07 53.79
C GLN A 626 -24.70 -39.43 52.30
N THR A 627 -23.56 -39.09 51.70
CA THR A 627 -23.29 -39.20 50.26
C THR A 627 -23.57 -40.58 49.67
N ALA A 628 -23.29 -41.67 50.40
CA ALA A 628 -23.55 -43.03 49.94
C ALA A 628 -25.05 -43.33 49.80
N CYS A 629 -25.84 -42.98 50.82
CA CYS A 629 -27.30 -43.11 50.80
C CYS A 629 -27.94 -42.19 49.76
N TYR A 630 -27.46 -40.95 49.67
CA TYR A 630 -27.86 -40.00 48.63
C TYR A 630 -27.60 -40.56 47.22
N ASN A 631 -26.42 -41.12 46.95
CA ASN A 631 -26.12 -41.70 45.63
C ASN A 631 -27.00 -42.93 45.29
N PHE A 632 -27.50 -43.65 46.30
CA PHE A 632 -28.35 -44.82 46.13
C PHE A 632 -29.84 -44.46 45.93
N ILE A 633 -30.35 -43.54 46.74
CA ILE A 633 -31.78 -43.21 46.81
C ILE A 633 -32.20 -42.21 45.73
N ILE A 634 -31.36 -41.21 45.42
CA ILE A 634 -31.74 -40.12 44.52
C ILE A 634 -32.05 -40.55 43.09
N PRO A 635 -31.32 -41.49 42.47
CA PRO A 635 -31.72 -42.00 41.16
C PRO A 635 -33.14 -42.58 41.15
N LYS A 636 -33.57 -43.22 42.25
CA LYS A 636 -34.91 -43.80 42.42
C LYS A 636 -36.00 -42.73 42.61
N LEU A 637 -35.69 -41.72 43.44
CA LEU A 637 -36.60 -40.62 43.79
C LEU A 637 -36.78 -39.57 42.70
N ALA A 638 -35.77 -39.34 41.86
CA ALA A 638 -35.81 -38.35 40.80
C ALA A 638 -36.97 -38.57 39.82
N LEU A 639 -37.36 -39.83 39.58
CA LEU A 639 -38.54 -40.12 38.78
C LEU A 639 -39.85 -39.81 39.48
N GLU A 640 -39.98 -40.13 40.76
CA GLU A 640 -41.19 -39.78 41.52
C GLU A 640 -41.37 -38.26 41.58
N ILE A 641 -40.27 -37.51 41.72
CA ILE A 641 -40.30 -36.05 41.69
C ILE A 641 -40.75 -35.52 40.32
N ILE A 642 -40.35 -36.16 39.21
CA ILE A 642 -40.79 -35.81 37.84
C ILE A 642 -42.27 -36.18 37.61
N GLU A 643 -42.75 -37.26 38.23
CA GLU A 643 -44.11 -37.78 38.06
C GLU A 643 -45.14 -37.13 38.98
N SER A 644 -44.67 -36.45 40.03
CA SER A 644 -45.54 -35.73 40.96
C SER A 644 -46.13 -34.50 40.28
N PRO A 645 -47.37 -34.09 40.57
CA PRO A 645 -47.94 -32.88 39.96
C PRO A 645 -47.57 -31.62 40.76
N GLY A 646 -47.05 -30.60 40.08
CA GLY A 646 -46.82 -29.27 40.65
C GLY A 646 -45.53 -28.65 40.11
N HIS A 647 -45.60 -27.45 39.55
CA HIS A 647 -44.57 -26.80 38.70
C HIS A 647 -43.17 -26.53 39.31
N TYR A 648 -42.73 -27.25 40.35
CA TYR A 648 -41.49 -26.98 41.10
C TYR A 648 -40.44 -28.10 41.02
N HIS A 649 -40.58 -29.06 40.10
CA HIS A 649 -39.60 -30.14 39.88
C HIS A 649 -38.18 -29.62 39.60
N GLU A 650 -38.08 -28.49 38.89
CA GLU A 650 -36.85 -27.79 38.52
C GLU A 650 -36.04 -27.27 39.72
N VAL A 651 -36.71 -26.96 40.83
CA VAL A 651 -36.06 -26.55 42.08
C VAL A 651 -35.32 -27.74 42.71
N MET A 652 -35.83 -28.96 42.51
CA MET A 652 -35.33 -30.18 43.13
C MET A 652 -34.41 -31.00 42.22
N ILE A 653 -34.52 -30.91 40.89
CA ILE A 653 -33.73 -31.70 39.94
C ILE A 653 -32.83 -30.78 39.12
N ASN A 654 -31.62 -30.54 39.63
CA ASN A 654 -30.60 -29.77 38.93
C ASN A 654 -29.20 -30.29 39.32
N THR A 655 -28.15 -29.65 38.81
CA THR A 655 -26.77 -30.08 39.07
C THR A 655 -26.33 -29.94 40.53
N GLU A 656 -27.05 -29.15 41.33
CA GLU A 656 -26.76 -28.94 42.76
C GLU A 656 -27.36 -30.03 43.64
N THR A 657 -28.48 -30.63 43.23
CA THR A 657 -29.26 -31.58 44.04
C THR A 657 -29.26 -33.01 43.51
N MET A 658 -28.67 -33.25 42.34
CA MET A 658 -28.55 -34.58 41.74
C MET A 658 -27.11 -35.09 41.76
N PRO A 659 -26.87 -36.37 42.10
CA PRO A 659 -25.53 -36.95 42.09
C PRO A 659 -24.98 -37.12 40.67
N PRO A 660 -23.65 -37.17 40.49
CA PRO A 660 -23.04 -37.51 39.20
C PRO A 660 -23.52 -38.86 38.64
N SER A 661 -23.85 -39.83 39.50
CA SER A 661 -24.40 -41.13 39.09
C SER A 661 -25.71 -40.99 38.32
N PHE A 662 -26.65 -40.14 38.77
CA PHE A 662 -27.91 -39.87 38.08
C PHE A 662 -27.67 -39.34 36.66
N TRP A 663 -26.77 -38.36 36.51
CA TRP A 663 -26.42 -37.79 35.21
C TRP A 663 -25.69 -38.78 34.30
N ASN A 664 -24.82 -39.61 34.85
CA ASN A 664 -24.13 -40.66 34.08
C ASN A 664 -25.12 -41.68 33.52
N TRP A 665 -26.09 -42.11 34.34
CA TRP A 665 -27.18 -42.99 33.90
C TRP A 665 -28.07 -42.33 32.83
N PHE A 666 -28.43 -41.06 33.04
CA PHE A 666 -29.17 -40.27 32.06
C PHE A 666 -28.42 -40.14 30.73
N LEU A 667 -27.10 -39.91 30.77
CA LEU A 667 -26.22 -39.82 29.59
C LEU A 667 -26.04 -41.16 28.86
N ILE A 668 -26.06 -42.29 29.58
CA ILE A 668 -26.04 -43.64 28.98
C ILE A 668 -27.36 -43.90 28.24
N GLY A 669 -28.50 -43.57 28.85
CA GLY A 669 -29.81 -43.62 28.20
C GLY A 669 -29.90 -42.68 26.99
N TYR A 670 -29.33 -41.48 27.11
CA TYR A 670 -29.19 -40.49 26.05
C TYR A 670 -28.42 -41.05 24.83
N LYS A 671 -27.25 -41.68 25.04
CA LYS A 671 -26.42 -42.25 23.96
C LYS A 671 -27.05 -43.45 23.26
N ARG A 672 -27.89 -44.23 23.94
CA ARG A 672 -28.58 -45.39 23.33
C ARG A 672 -29.79 -45.00 22.48
N CYS A 673 -30.22 -43.74 22.52
CA CYS A 673 -31.36 -43.26 21.74
C CYS A 673 -30.91 -42.86 20.32
N LYS A 674 -30.85 -43.82 19.39
CA LYS A 674 -30.53 -43.52 17.99
C LYS A 674 -31.66 -42.70 17.33
N LYS A 675 -31.30 -41.54 16.77
CA LYS A 675 -32.03 -40.71 15.79
C LYS A 675 -33.32 -40.01 16.26
N ASP A 676 -33.23 -39.08 17.21
CA ASP A 676 -34.33 -38.10 17.39
C ASP A 676 -33.89 -36.81 18.11
N ASP A 677 -33.08 -35.99 17.44
CA ASP A 677 -32.45 -34.79 18.04
C ASP A 677 -33.45 -33.68 18.41
N ASP A 678 -34.63 -33.58 17.76
CA ASP A 678 -35.65 -32.58 18.12
C ASP A 678 -36.44 -32.93 19.39
N LYS A 679 -36.56 -34.22 19.71
CA LYS A 679 -37.05 -34.67 21.03
C LYS A 679 -35.98 -34.63 22.12
N MET A 680 -34.70 -34.44 21.77
CA MET A 680 -33.63 -34.25 22.75
C MET A 680 -33.55 -32.81 23.26
N LEU A 681 -33.81 -31.81 22.39
CA LEU A 681 -33.78 -30.38 22.72
C LEU A 681 -34.87 -29.95 23.72
N THR A 682 -35.98 -30.66 23.76
CA THR A 682 -37.11 -30.36 24.64
C THR A 682 -36.88 -30.75 26.10
N TYR A 683 -35.94 -31.66 26.37
CA TYR A 683 -35.53 -32.03 27.74
C TYR A 683 -34.40 -31.17 28.29
N THR A 684 -33.54 -30.64 27.41
CA THR A 684 -32.49 -29.66 27.78
C THR A 684 -33.07 -28.33 28.27
N ARG A 685 -34.36 -28.05 28.04
CA ARG A 685 -35.05 -26.89 28.62
C ARG A 685 -35.42 -27.04 30.10
N VAL A 686 -35.45 -28.26 30.66
CA VAL A 686 -35.64 -28.49 32.11
C VAL A 686 -34.31 -28.39 32.89
N TYR A 687 -33.17 -28.47 32.19
CA TYR A 687 -31.86 -28.49 32.82
C TYR A 687 -30.98 -27.37 32.29
N GLY A 688 -31.04 -26.20 32.92
CA GLY A 688 -30.15 -25.07 32.71
C GLY A 688 -28.68 -25.34 33.12
N ALA A 689 -28.14 -26.52 32.86
CA ALA A 689 -26.72 -26.79 32.93
C ALA A 689 -26.12 -26.55 31.55
N SER A 690 -25.29 -25.51 31.40
CA SER A 690 -24.56 -25.26 30.16
C SER A 690 -23.93 -26.56 29.65
N LYS A 691 -24.02 -26.81 28.33
CA LYS A 691 -23.44 -27.98 27.65
C LYS A 691 -21.98 -28.22 28.07
N MET A 692 -21.25 -27.14 28.39
CA MET A 692 -19.88 -27.09 28.91
C MET A 692 -19.69 -27.79 30.27
N LYS A 693 -20.64 -27.66 31.21
CA LYS A 693 -20.57 -28.31 32.54
C LYS A 693 -20.88 -29.80 32.47
N MET A 694 -21.79 -30.22 31.59
CA MET A 694 -22.11 -31.64 31.41
C MET A 694 -21.01 -32.42 30.69
N SER A 695 -20.26 -31.77 29.79
CA SER A 695 -19.09 -32.36 29.13
C SER A 695 -17.87 -32.51 30.04
N ALA A 696 -17.81 -31.76 31.15
CA ALA A 696 -16.70 -31.78 32.10
C ALA A 696 -16.82 -32.89 33.17
N VAL A 697 -17.93 -33.63 33.22
CA VAL A 697 -18.09 -34.74 34.16
C VAL A 697 -17.17 -35.90 33.70
N PRO A 698 -16.20 -36.35 34.53
CA PRO A 698 -15.22 -37.34 34.12
C PRO A 698 -15.82 -38.75 34.11
N ALA A 699 -16.66 -39.03 33.10
CA ALA A 699 -17.50 -40.22 33.04
C ALA A 699 -16.79 -41.47 32.50
N LYS A 700 -15.56 -41.39 31.97
CA LYS A 700 -14.97 -42.52 31.24
C LYS A 700 -14.11 -43.49 32.08
N LYS A 701 -13.48 -43.04 33.18
CA LYS A 701 -12.49 -43.87 33.89
C LYS A 701 -13.05 -44.55 35.16
N LYS A 702 -13.74 -43.81 36.03
CA LYS A 702 -14.23 -44.34 37.33
C LYS A 702 -15.45 -45.27 37.25
N ILE A 703 -16.23 -45.25 36.16
CA ILE A 703 -17.39 -46.16 35.99
C ILE A 703 -16.92 -47.56 35.56
N ARG A 704 -15.81 -47.66 34.82
CA ARG A 704 -15.22 -48.96 34.44
C ARG A 704 -14.62 -49.68 35.65
N GLU A 705 -14.08 -48.93 36.61
CA GLU A 705 -13.51 -49.47 37.84
C GLU A 705 -14.58 -49.86 38.87
N ALA A 706 -15.77 -49.23 38.86
CA ALA A 706 -16.83 -49.47 39.85
C ALA A 706 -17.76 -50.67 39.54
N PHE A 707 -17.68 -51.26 38.35
CA PHE A 707 -18.56 -52.35 37.90
C PHE A 707 -17.79 -53.52 37.29
N GLN A 708 -16.51 -53.67 37.65
CA GLN A 708 -15.67 -54.73 37.10
C GLN A 708 -16.06 -56.13 37.61
N ASP A 709 -16.87 -56.23 38.68
CA ASP A 709 -17.24 -57.49 39.32
C ASP A 709 -18.71 -57.92 39.16
N VAL A 710 -19.48 -57.35 38.21
CA VAL A 710 -20.93 -57.66 38.09
C VAL A 710 -21.38 -58.11 36.70
N VAL A 711 -20.46 -58.36 35.74
CA VAL A 711 -20.84 -58.98 34.46
C VAL A 711 -19.74 -59.93 33.98
N GLU A 712 -19.80 -61.18 34.45
CA GLU A 712 -19.75 -62.33 33.54
C GLU A 712 -21.16 -62.59 33.01
#